data_AF-A0A4R0YBU7-F1
#
_entry.id   AF-A0A4R0YBU7-F1
#
_cell.length_a   1.000
_cell.length_b   1.000
_cell.length_c   1.000
_cell.angle_alpha   90.00
_cell.angle_beta   90.00
_cell.angle_gamma   90.00
#
_symmetry.space_group_name_H-M   'P 1'
#
loop_
_entity.id
_entity.type
_entity.pdbx_description
1 polymer ?
#
loop_
_entity_poly.entity_id
_entity_poly.type
_entity_poly.pdbx_seq_one_letter_code
_entity_poly.pdbx_strand_id
1 'polypeptide(L)'
;MARRRARVTGFDPWPGYVDALSTLLMVIIFVLLVFVLAQGFLSTALSNRDRALDRLNAQVAELAELLSLERGQSAELRQLLTRAADDLRGAAGSRDGLAEQLRVLQAERDGLAGDAATLRGERDRLIARLADLEAVRGATAQQLTRAESQLAEALGRAESATGDAARTVQRLNEQARTAGTERAANEQLLAEANRGLAAAQAARMAGERSLAEANQALTAERATRAGLEQRLAEAQRALSGEQAARAHAERALAEAQRGLAAERTARGGAEQRLAEASRNLAEATRSLTAERTARAAAEQRLAAEQTARGNADRQVRETAGALETARQELATLRRQATEQAARAAELERRIAALQSEAEALNRTVTADRATIEARLADLARLQQDIARLNALREQAERAAQAAAQAQAAAQSQAAAEAQRRQGAEGTAAEQQRLSQAARAQVALLTQQLAELRGQINRLANALDASEAKDRENEAQVVNLRSQLNAALASRVEELQRYRSEFFGRLREVLGDRPELRIVGDRFIFQSEVLFPPASAELSAAGQQQIRQLSRVLFDIASRIPPEIPWLLRVDGHADRSPIRSNRYATNWELSAARAIAVANLLIEAGLPANRVAAAAFGEHQPIDPADTPEAYARNRRIELRLTDR
;
A
#
# COMPACT_ATOMS: atom_id res chain seq x y z
N MET A 1 -152.10 -39.99 -16.69
CA MET A 1 -152.12 -40.07 -15.22
C MET A 1 -150.69 -40.05 -14.69
N ALA A 2 -150.41 -39.25 -13.67
CA ALA A 2 -149.07 -38.93 -13.15
C ALA A 2 -148.61 -39.86 -12.01
N ARG A 3 -147.29 -40.08 -11.85
CA ARG A 3 -146.53 -39.89 -10.58
C ARG A 3 -145.01 -40.21 -10.69
N ARG A 4 -144.23 -39.39 -9.99
CA ARG A 4 -142.75 -39.34 -9.81
C ARG A 4 -142.19 -40.48 -8.95
N ARG A 5 -140.91 -40.86 -9.18
CA ARG A 5 -140.00 -41.53 -8.22
C ARG A 5 -138.58 -40.93 -8.29
N ALA A 6 -137.94 -40.81 -7.14
CA ALA A 6 -136.69 -40.09 -6.86
C ALA A 6 -135.42 -40.97 -6.97
N ARG A 7 -134.26 -40.32 -7.21
CA ARG A 7 -132.90 -40.88 -7.34
C ARG A 7 -132.19 -40.98 -5.99
N VAL A 8 -131.28 -41.96 -5.87
CA VAL A 8 -130.22 -42.05 -4.84
C VAL A 8 -128.87 -42.26 -5.56
N THR A 9 -127.85 -41.52 -5.15
CA THR A 9 -126.46 -41.54 -5.64
C THR A 9 -125.52 -42.15 -4.58
N GLY A 10 -124.61 -43.04 -4.98
CA GLY A 10 -123.51 -43.55 -4.15
C GLY A 10 -122.21 -42.75 -4.31
N PHE A 11 -121.35 -42.75 -3.28
CA PHE A 11 -120.13 -41.95 -3.14
C PHE A 11 -118.91 -42.88 -2.95
N ASP A 12 -117.89 -42.76 -3.81
CA ASP A 12 -116.63 -43.54 -3.82
C ASP A 12 -115.47 -42.72 -3.16
N PRO A 13 -114.68 -43.27 -2.20
CA PRO A 13 -113.67 -42.49 -1.45
C PRO A 13 -112.21 -42.62 -1.92
N TRP A 14 -111.90 -43.15 -3.11
CA TRP A 14 -110.53 -43.54 -3.50
C TRP A 14 -109.60 -42.56 -4.29
N PRO A 15 -109.76 -41.21 -4.35
CA PRO A 15 -108.73 -40.34 -5.00
C PRO A 15 -107.80 -39.52 -4.07
N GLY A 16 -108.12 -39.29 -2.79
CA GLY A 16 -107.43 -38.25 -1.99
C GLY A 16 -106.21 -38.69 -1.17
N TYR A 17 -106.11 -39.98 -0.79
CA TYR A 17 -105.07 -40.44 0.13
C TYR A 17 -103.70 -40.64 -0.56
N VAL A 18 -103.70 -40.99 -1.85
CA VAL A 18 -102.47 -41.20 -2.65
C VAL A 18 -101.75 -39.88 -2.90
N ASP A 19 -102.48 -38.77 -3.10
CA ASP A 19 -101.87 -37.46 -3.35
C ASP A 19 -101.22 -36.88 -2.09
N ALA A 20 -101.86 -37.04 -0.92
CA ALA A 20 -101.29 -36.66 0.38
C ALA A 20 -100.07 -37.50 0.78
N LEU A 21 -100.05 -38.80 0.45
CA LEU A 21 -98.92 -39.69 0.77
C LEU A 21 -97.74 -39.49 -0.20
N SER A 22 -98.01 -39.16 -1.46
CA SER A 22 -97.00 -38.84 -2.48
C SER A 22 -96.34 -37.48 -2.21
N THR A 23 -97.12 -36.46 -1.82
CA THR A 23 -96.57 -35.16 -1.39
C THR A 23 -95.76 -35.28 -0.10
N LEU A 24 -96.19 -36.08 0.88
CA LEU A 24 -95.41 -36.37 2.08
C LEU A 24 -94.08 -37.08 1.74
N LEU A 25 -94.12 -38.09 0.86
CA LEU A 25 -92.93 -38.81 0.41
C LEU A 25 -91.96 -37.88 -0.34
N MET A 26 -92.47 -37.00 -1.21
CA MET A 26 -91.65 -36.04 -1.93
C MET A 26 -91.00 -35.01 -0.99
N VAL A 27 -91.71 -34.53 0.03
CA VAL A 27 -91.17 -33.64 1.07
C VAL A 27 -90.09 -34.35 1.89
N ILE A 28 -90.31 -35.61 2.28
CA ILE A 28 -89.31 -36.40 3.04
C ILE A 28 -88.07 -36.65 2.19
N ILE A 29 -88.22 -37.05 0.93
CA ILE A 29 -87.11 -37.25 -0.01
C ILE A 29 -86.37 -35.93 -0.25
N PHE A 30 -87.07 -34.81 -0.38
CA PHE A 30 -86.47 -33.49 -0.55
C PHE A 30 -85.64 -33.07 0.68
N VAL A 31 -86.15 -33.27 1.89
CA VAL A 31 -85.41 -32.99 3.13
C VAL A 31 -84.19 -33.90 3.28
N LEU A 32 -84.33 -35.19 2.98
CA LEU A 32 -83.21 -36.14 2.95
C LEU A 32 -82.15 -35.76 1.91
N LEU A 33 -82.56 -35.33 0.71
CA LEU A 33 -81.66 -34.89 -0.35
C LEU A 33 -80.87 -33.65 0.08
N VAL A 34 -81.54 -32.64 0.64
CA VAL A 34 -80.91 -31.42 1.16
C VAL A 34 -79.93 -31.76 2.29
N PHE A 35 -80.28 -32.70 3.15
CA PHE A 35 -79.41 -33.17 4.22
C PHE A 35 -78.16 -33.90 3.71
N VAL A 36 -78.32 -34.84 2.77
CA VAL A 36 -77.21 -35.57 2.15
C VAL A 36 -76.29 -34.61 1.40
N LEU A 37 -76.84 -33.62 0.71
CA LEU A 37 -76.07 -32.56 0.05
C LEU A 37 -75.29 -31.70 1.06
N ALA A 38 -75.93 -31.30 2.16
CA ALA A 38 -75.26 -30.54 3.22
C ALA A 38 -74.12 -31.33 3.89
N GLN A 39 -74.30 -32.64 4.11
CA GLN A 39 -73.25 -33.51 4.64
C GLN A 39 -72.10 -33.72 3.63
N GLY A 40 -72.42 -33.91 2.35
CA GLY A 40 -71.42 -33.97 1.28
C GLY A 40 -70.57 -32.70 1.22
N PHE A 41 -71.19 -31.53 1.39
CA PHE A 41 -70.51 -30.23 1.41
C PHE A 41 -69.59 -30.05 2.62
N LEU A 42 -70.01 -30.48 3.82
CA LEU A 42 -69.20 -30.39 5.03
C LEU A 42 -67.98 -31.33 4.98
N SER A 43 -68.18 -32.56 4.50
CA SER A 43 -67.12 -33.56 4.33
C SER A 43 -66.07 -33.11 3.29
N THR A 44 -66.52 -32.57 2.14
CA THR A 44 -65.62 -32.01 1.14
C THR A 44 -64.89 -30.76 1.64
N ALA A 45 -65.54 -29.89 2.42
CA ALA A 45 -64.91 -28.71 3.01
C ALA A 45 -63.84 -29.04 4.06
N LEU A 46 -64.01 -30.11 4.84
CA LEU A 46 -63.00 -30.59 5.80
C LEU A 46 -61.83 -31.26 5.07
N SER A 47 -62.10 -32.14 4.12
CA SER A 47 -61.06 -32.82 3.32
C SER A 47 -60.21 -31.84 2.49
N ASN A 48 -60.83 -30.78 1.95
CA ASN A 48 -60.10 -29.74 1.24
C ASN A 48 -59.15 -28.94 2.16
N ARG A 49 -59.50 -28.79 3.46
CA ARG A 49 -58.63 -28.15 4.46
C ARG A 49 -57.50 -29.06 4.93
N ASP A 50 -57.74 -30.36 5.10
CA ASP A 50 -56.67 -31.35 5.38
C ASP A 50 -55.60 -31.32 4.27
N ARG A 51 -56.02 -31.36 3.01
CA ARG A 51 -55.11 -31.25 1.86
C ARG A 51 -54.37 -29.91 1.78
N ALA A 52 -54.90 -28.84 2.37
CA ALA A 52 -54.22 -27.56 2.44
C ALA A 52 -53.15 -27.56 3.53
N LEU A 53 -53.44 -28.19 4.68
CA LEU A 53 -52.48 -28.42 5.76
C LEU A 53 -51.31 -29.30 5.32
N ASP A 54 -51.59 -30.41 4.62
CA ASP A 54 -50.55 -31.29 4.09
C ASP A 54 -49.62 -30.56 3.12
N ARG A 55 -50.18 -29.69 2.27
CA ARG A 55 -49.40 -28.84 1.35
C ARG A 55 -48.53 -27.83 2.10
N LEU A 56 -49.04 -27.17 3.14
CA LEU A 56 -48.28 -26.26 3.99
C LEU A 56 -47.14 -26.99 4.73
N ASN A 57 -47.40 -28.18 5.27
CA ASN A 57 -46.37 -29.00 5.92
C ASN A 57 -45.29 -29.46 4.93
N ALA A 58 -45.68 -29.85 3.71
CA ALA A 58 -44.73 -30.17 2.64
C ALA A 58 -43.86 -28.97 2.25
N GLN A 59 -44.45 -27.77 2.15
CA GLN A 59 -43.70 -26.52 1.91
C GLN A 59 -42.72 -26.20 3.04
N VAL A 60 -43.10 -26.41 4.30
CA VAL A 60 -42.18 -26.23 5.44
C VAL A 60 -40.99 -27.19 5.36
N ALA A 61 -41.24 -28.46 4.98
CA ALA A 61 -40.18 -29.44 4.79
C ALA A 61 -39.23 -29.08 3.64
N GLU A 62 -39.76 -28.64 2.50
CA GLU A 62 -38.99 -28.17 1.34
C GLU A 62 -38.12 -26.96 1.70
N LEU A 63 -38.68 -25.97 2.38
CA LEU A 63 -37.93 -24.79 2.86
C LEU A 63 -36.84 -25.17 3.87
N ALA A 64 -37.08 -26.18 4.71
CA ALA A 64 -36.08 -26.68 5.65
C ALA A 64 -34.91 -27.38 4.94
N GLU A 65 -35.18 -28.13 3.87
CA GLU A 65 -34.16 -28.77 3.05
C GLU A 65 -33.30 -27.75 2.29
N LEU A 66 -33.93 -26.78 1.62
CA LEU A 66 -33.24 -25.67 0.95
C LEU A 66 -32.36 -24.88 1.93
N LEU A 67 -32.89 -24.58 3.11
CA LEU A 67 -32.14 -23.88 4.17
C LEU A 67 -30.93 -24.69 4.65
N SER A 68 -31.02 -26.02 4.73
CA SER A 68 -29.90 -26.89 5.09
C SER A 68 -28.81 -26.87 4.01
N LEU A 69 -29.21 -26.92 2.74
CA LEU A 69 -28.29 -26.84 1.60
C LEU A 69 -27.53 -25.50 1.58
N GLU A 70 -28.25 -24.39 1.72
CA GLU A 70 -27.69 -23.03 1.78
C GLU A 70 -26.71 -22.86 2.95
N ARG A 71 -27.06 -23.39 4.14
CA ARG A 71 -26.16 -23.39 5.30
C ARG A 71 -24.90 -24.22 5.04
N GLY A 72 -25.01 -25.35 4.34
CA GLY A 72 -23.88 -26.17 3.92
C GLY A 72 -22.94 -25.43 2.98
N GLN A 73 -23.48 -24.81 1.92
CA GLN A 73 -22.71 -23.99 0.97
C GLN A 73 -22.00 -22.81 1.66
N SER A 74 -22.69 -22.14 2.59
CA SER A 74 -22.11 -21.06 3.39
C SER A 74 -20.93 -21.54 4.25
N ALA A 75 -21.04 -22.73 4.86
CA ALA A 75 -19.97 -23.31 5.68
C ALA A 75 -18.75 -23.70 4.83
N GLU A 76 -18.97 -24.32 3.66
CA GLU A 76 -17.92 -24.67 2.71
C GLU A 76 -17.18 -23.42 2.21
N LEU A 77 -17.93 -22.39 1.80
CA LEU A 77 -17.35 -21.13 1.33
C LEU A 77 -16.51 -20.43 2.41
N ARG A 78 -16.93 -20.48 3.69
CA ARG A 78 -16.13 -19.97 4.83
C ARG A 78 -14.82 -20.73 5.02
N GLN A 79 -14.83 -22.05 4.87
CA GLN A 79 -13.60 -22.86 4.94
C GLN A 79 -12.64 -22.52 3.79
N LEU A 80 -13.16 -22.41 2.56
CA LEU A 80 -12.36 -22.02 1.39
C LEU A 80 -11.78 -20.60 1.54
N LEU A 81 -12.56 -19.65 2.07
CA LEU A 81 -12.10 -18.29 2.37
C LEU A 81 -10.97 -18.28 3.41
N THR A 82 -11.05 -19.13 4.44
CA THR A 82 -9.99 -19.23 5.46
C THR A 82 -8.69 -19.74 4.84
N ARG A 83 -8.75 -20.81 4.04
CA ARG A 83 -7.59 -21.34 3.33
C ARG A 83 -6.98 -20.31 2.37
N ALA A 84 -7.81 -19.66 1.54
CA ALA A 84 -7.35 -18.63 0.62
C ALA A 84 -6.71 -17.43 1.35
N ALA A 85 -7.25 -17.04 2.52
CA ALA A 85 -6.66 -15.97 3.33
C ALA A 85 -5.29 -16.35 3.91
N ASP A 86 -5.11 -17.61 4.31
CA ASP A 86 -3.82 -18.11 4.78
C ASP A 86 -2.79 -18.22 3.63
N ASP A 87 -3.21 -18.70 2.46
CA ASP A 87 -2.39 -18.74 1.24
C ASP A 87 -1.96 -17.33 0.82
N LEU A 88 -2.89 -16.36 0.82
CA LEU A 88 -2.61 -14.95 0.54
C LEU A 88 -1.59 -14.37 1.53
N ARG A 89 -1.72 -14.69 2.83
CA ARG A 89 -0.78 -14.24 3.86
C ARG A 89 0.61 -14.84 3.64
N GLY A 90 0.69 -16.12 3.27
CA GLY A 90 1.94 -16.78 2.89
C GLY A 90 2.59 -16.14 1.67
N ALA A 91 1.82 -15.92 0.60
CA ALA A 91 2.29 -15.26 -0.62
C ALA A 91 2.75 -13.82 -0.38
N ALA A 92 2.04 -13.05 0.45
CA ALA A 92 2.44 -11.71 0.85
C ALA A 92 3.76 -11.73 1.66
N GLY A 93 3.92 -12.69 2.58
CA GLY A 93 5.17 -12.87 3.32
C GLY A 93 6.35 -13.21 2.42
N SER A 94 6.17 -14.11 1.44
CA SER A 94 7.19 -14.43 0.44
C SER A 94 7.56 -13.22 -0.42
N ARG A 95 6.58 -12.39 -0.81
CA ARG A 95 6.82 -11.14 -1.55
C ARG A 95 7.66 -10.16 -0.74
N ASP A 96 7.33 -9.99 0.53
CA ASP A 96 8.05 -9.09 1.42
C ASP A 96 9.48 -9.58 1.67
N GLY A 97 9.66 -10.91 1.82
CA GLY A 97 10.98 -11.54 1.88
C GLY A 97 11.82 -11.33 0.62
N LEU A 98 11.24 -11.49 -0.57
CA LEU A 98 11.91 -11.19 -1.84
C LEU A 98 12.28 -9.71 -1.97
N ALA A 99 11.41 -8.80 -1.53
CA ALA A 99 11.68 -7.36 -1.54
C ALA A 99 12.87 -6.99 -0.66
N GLU A 100 13.02 -7.64 0.50
CA GLU A 100 14.17 -7.43 1.38
C GLU A 100 15.46 -8.03 0.79
N GLN A 101 15.40 -9.24 0.24
CA GLN A 101 16.55 -9.84 -0.47
C GLN A 101 17.02 -8.96 -1.64
N LEU A 102 16.08 -8.38 -2.39
CA LEU A 102 16.37 -7.44 -3.47
C LEU A 102 17.10 -6.20 -2.96
N ARG A 103 16.68 -5.62 -1.83
CA ARG A 103 17.38 -4.48 -1.21
C ARG A 103 18.82 -4.82 -0.85
N VAL A 104 19.04 -5.97 -0.21
CA VAL A 104 20.38 -6.41 0.19
C VAL A 104 21.28 -6.61 -1.03
N LEU A 105 20.79 -7.32 -2.05
CA LEU A 105 21.56 -7.56 -3.27
C LEU A 105 21.83 -6.27 -4.05
N GLN A 106 20.88 -5.32 -4.07
CA GLN A 106 21.08 -4.00 -4.69
C GLN A 106 22.18 -3.21 -3.98
N ALA A 107 22.21 -3.22 -2.64
CA ALA A 107 23.25 -2.57 -1.86
C ALA A 107 24.62 -3.23 -2.09
N GLU A 108 24.68 -4.57 -2.17
CA GLU A 108 25.90 -5.30 -2.48
C GLU A 108 26.43 -4.95 -3.88
N ARG A 109 25.56 -4.94 -4.90
CA ARG A 109 25.91 -4.50 -6.26
C ARG A 109 26.47 -3.07 -6.26
N ASP A 110 25.82 -2.15 -5.56
CA ASP A 110 26.26 -0.75 -5.49
C ASP A 110 27.62 -0.62 -4.80
N GLY A 111 27.88 -1.41 -3.75
CA GLY A 111 29.18 -1.54 -3.13
C GLY A 111 30.26 -2.01 -4.11
N LEU A 112 30.01 -3.11 -4.83
CA LEU A 112 30.95 -3.63 -5.84
C LEU A 112 31.20 -2.64 -6.98
N ALA A 113 30.17 -1.91 -7.41
CA ALA A 113 30.29 -0.87 -8.43
C ALA A 113 31.16 0.30 -7.93
N GLY A 114 31.01 0.68 -6.66
CA GLY A 114 31.87 1.67 -5.98
C GLY A 114 33.33 1.23 -5.91
N ASP A 115 33.58 -0.01 -5.49
CA ASP A 115 34.93 -0.59 -5.43
C ASP A 115 35.59 -0.63 -6.82
N ALA A 116 34.83 -1.04 -7.84
CA ALA A 116 35.30 -1.06 -9.22
C ALA A 116 35.62 0.35 -9.76
N ALA A 117 34.94 1.39 -9.28
CA ALA A 117 35.25 2.78 -9.62
C ALA A 117 36.53 3.27 -8.94
N THR A 118 36.74 2.92 -7.66
CA THR A 118 37.98 3.20 -6.92
C THR A 118 39.19 2.54 -7.60
N LEU A 119 39.10 1.25 -7.93
CA LEU A 119 40.15 0.52 -8.64
C LEU A 119 40.46 1.14 -10.01
N ARG A 120 39.44 1.63 -10.73
CA ARG A 120 39.63 2.36 -11.99
C ARG A 120 40.36 3.68 -11.77
N GLY A 121 40.05 4.42 -10.72
CA GLY A 121 40.76 5.64 -10.35
C GLY A 121 42.23 5.37 -10.01
N GLU A 122 42.52 4.31 -9.25
CA GLU A 122 43.90 3.88 -8.95
C GLU A 122 44.66 3.46 -10.21
N ARG A 123 44.01 2.68 -11.08
CA ARG A 123 44.55 2.30 -12.39
C ARG A 123 44.94 3.52 -13.21
N ASP A 124 44.10 4.54 -13.28
CA ASP A 124 44.34 5.73 -14.10
C ASP A 124 45.50 6.57 -13.54
N ARG A 125 45.61 6.69 -12.21
CA ARG A 125 46.80 7.29 -11.57
C ARG A 125 48.07 6.52 -11.88
N LEU A 126 48.00 5.19 -11.90
CA LEU A 126 49.16 4.35 -12.15
C LEU A 126 49.57 4.38 -13.64
N ILE A 127 48.61 4.50 -14.56
CA ILE A 127 48.87 4.77 -15.98
C ILE A 127 49.60 6.11 -16.16
N ALA A 128 49.17 7.17 -15.47
CA ALA A 128 49.86 8.46 -15.52
C ALA A 128 51.29 8.35 -14.99
N ARG A 129 51.49 7.67 -13.84
CA ARG A 129 52.83 7.41 -13.28
C ARG A 129 53.72 6.61 -14.24
N LEU A 130 53.16 5.64 -14.96
CA LEU A 130 53.88 4.88 -15.98
C LEU A 130 54.34 5.79 -17.13
N ALA A 131 53.47 6.68 -17.62
CA ALA A 131 53.84 7.63 -18.65
C ALA A 131 54.99 8.56 -18.21
N ASP A 132 54.95 9.04 -16.97
CA ASP A 132 56.03 9.85 -16.38
C ASP A 132 57.35 9.07 -16.29
N LEU A 133 57.30 7.81 -15.83
CA LEU A 133 58.48 6.94 -15.76
C LEU A 133 59.05 6.64 -17.16
N GLU A 134 58.20 6.43 -18.17
CA GLU A 134 58.64 6.24 -19.55
C GLU A 134 59.31 7.49 -20.12
N ALA A 135 58.79 8.68 -19.81
CA ALA A 135 59.40 9.95 -20.18
C ALA A 135 60.78 10.14 -19.51
N VAL A 136 60.89 9.85 -18.20
CA VAL A 136 62.17 9.90 -17.46
C VAL A 136 63.17 8.89 -18.04
N ARG A 137 62.73 7.67 -18.35
CA ARG A 137 63.58 6.65 -18.99
C ARG A 137 64.05 7.10 -20.37
N GLY A 138 63.17 7.74 -21.16
CA GLY A 138 63.53 8.30 -22.46
C GLY A 138 64.58 9.40 -22.35
N ALA A 139 64.42 10.33 -21.41
CA ALA A 139 65.36 11.42 -21.17
C ALA A 139 66.73 10.89 -20.69
N THR A 140 66.74 9.92 -19.77
CA THR A 140 67.99 9.31 -19.26
C THR A 140 68.69 8.47 -20.32
N ALA A 141 67.97 7.77 -21.19
CA ALA A 141 68.55 7.08 -22.35
C ALA A 141 69.22 8.08 -23.32
N GLN A 142 68.59 9.24 -23.57
CA GLN A 142 69.23 10.30 -24.36
C GLN A 142 70.47 10.87 -23.69
N GLN A 143 70.46 11.05 -22.36
CA GLN A 143 71.65 11.46 -21.60
C GLN A 143 72.76 10.42 -21.71
N LEU A 144 72.44 9.13 -21.64
CA LEU A 144 73.41 8.04 -21.82
C LEU A 144 74.03 8.09 -23.22
N THR A 145 73.22 8.21 -24.28
CA THR A 145 73.74 8.35 -25.66
C THR A 145 74.65 9.58 -25.81
N ARG A 146 74.29 10.71 -25.18
CA ARG A 146 75.15 11.91 -25.17
C ARG A 146 76.48 11.64 -24.45
N ALA A 147 76.43 11.03 -23.27
CA ALA A 147 77.63 10.67 -22.51
C ALA A 147 78.52 9.66 -23.27
N GLU A 148 77.94 8.71 -23.99
CA GLU A 148 78.68 7.76 -24.83
C GLU A 148 79.38 8.46 -26.01
N SER A 149 78.71 9.41 -26.67
CA SER A 149 79.33 10.22 -27.72
C SER A 149 80.46 11.10 -27.17
N GLN A 150 80.23 11.76 -26.02
CA GLN A 150 81.25 12.59 -25.35
C GLN A 150 82.46 11.76 -24.91
N LEU A 151 82.22 10.53 -24.43
CA LEU A 151 83.27 9.59 -24.07
C LEU A 151 84.09 9.19 -25.30
N ALA A 152 83.44 8.88 -26.43
CA ALA A 152 84.13 8.54 -27.67
C ALA A 152 85.00 9.71 -28.18
N GLU A 153 84.48 10.94 -28.11
CA GLU A 153 85.26 12.14 -28.43
C GLU A 153 86.45 12.35 -27.48
N ALA A 154 86.24 12.16 -26.17
CA ALA A 154 87.29 12.30 -25.17
C ALA A 154 88.40 11.25 -25.37
N LEU A 155 88.02 10.02 -25.70
CA LEU A 155 88.94 8.93 -26.04
C LEU A 155 89.76 9.28 -27.29
N GLY A 156 89.11 9.70 -28.37
CA GLY A 156 89.81 10.12 -29.60
C GLY A 156 90.78 11.29 -29.36
N ARG A 157 90.41 12.26 -28.52
CA ARG A 157 91.33 13.35 -28.13
C ARG A 157 92.52 12.85 -27.31
N ALA A 158 92.31 11.91 -26.39
CA ALA A 158 93.39 11.32 -25.58
C ALA A 158 94.36 10.49 -26.44
N GLU A 159 93.83 9.72 -27.40
CA GLU A 159 94.62 8.96 -28.37
C GLU A 159 95.45 9.89 -29.27
N SER A 160 94.85 10.95 -29.82
CA SER A 160 95.58 11.94 -30.63
C SER A 160 96.69 12.60 -29.83
N ALA A 161 96.41 13.07 -28.61
CA ALA A 161 97.42 13.69 -27.75
C ALA A 161 98.57 12.74 -27.43
N THR A 162 98.28 11.45 -27.25
CA THR A 162 99.30 10.41 -27.05
C THR A 162 100.14 10.18 -28.31
N GLY A 163 99.51 10.15 -29.48
CA GLY A 163 100.20 10.03 -30.77
C GLY A 163 101.07 11.25 -31.10
N ASP A 164 100.62 12.46 -30.79
CA ASP A 164 101.40 13.70 -30.94
C ASP A 164 102.62 13.69 -30.02
N ALA A 165 102.43 13.34 -28.74
CA ALA A 165 103.54 13.20 -27.78
C ALA A 165 104.58 12.16 -28.23
N ALA A 166 104.14 11.01 -28.73
CA ALA A 166 105.04 9.98 -29.26
C ALA A 166 105.87 10.48 -30.44
N ARG A 167 105.25 11.22 -31.38
CA ARG A 167 105.93 11.84 -32.52
C ARG A 167 106.94 12.90 -32.09
N THR A 168 106.60 13.73 -31.10
CA THR A 168 107.53 14.74 -30.55
C THR A 168 108.72 14.09 -29.84
N VAL A 169 108.51 13.04 -29.05
CA VAL A 169 109.60 12.27 -28.42
C VAL A 169 110.50 11.59 -29.46
N GLN A 170 109.93 11.03 -30.52
CA GLN A 170 110.72 10.43 -31.60
C GLN A 170 111.60 11.47 -32.30
N ARG A 171 111.05 12.64 -32.65
CA ARG A 171 111.81 13.75 -33.23
C ARG A 171 112.96 14.20 -32.31
N LEU A 172 112.69 14.33 -31.01
CA LEU A 172 113.71 14.67 -30.01
C LEU A 172 114.84 13.63 -29.93
N ASN A 173 114.51 12.35 -29.94
CA ASN A 173 115.51 11.27 -29.92
C ASN A 173 116.38 11.26 -31.18
N GLU A 174 115.79 11.53 -32.35
CA GLU A 174 116.53 11.63 -33.60
C GLU A 174 117.47 12.85 -33.61
N GLN A 175 116.98 14.02 -33.18
CA GLN A 175 117.80 15.22 -33.02
C GLN A 175 118.94 15.03 -32.00
N ALA A 176 118.70 14.33 -30.90
CA ALA A 176 119.72 14.03 -29.91
C ALA A 176 120.81 13.10 -30.49
N ARG A 177 120.42 12.12 -31.32
CA ARG A 177 121.37 11.23 -32.01
C ARG A 177 122.23 11.99 -33.00
N THR A 178 121.65 12.82 -33.85
CA THR A 178 122.40 13.61 -34.84
C THR A 178 123.39 14.56 -34.16
N ALA A 179 122.94 15.30 -33.13
CA ALA A 179 123.81 16.16 -32.34
C ALA A 179 124.94 15.38 -31.64
N GLY A 180 124.66 14.16 -31.14
CA GLY A 180 125.66 13.28 -30.55
C GLY A 180 126.74 12.83 -31.56
N THR A 181 126.33 12.46 -32.78
CA THR A 181 127.27 12.08 -33.85
C THR A 181 128.14 13.25 -34.31
N GLU A 182 127.56 14.43 -34.45
CA GLU A 182 128.30 15.65 -34.84
C GLU A 182 129.32 16.05 -33.77
N ARG A 183 128.95 15.95 -32.49
CA ARG A 183 129.86 16.23 -31.38
C ARG A 183 131.07 15.29 -31.39
N ALA A 184 130.86 13.99 -31.58
CA ALA A 184 131.94 13.01 -31.65
C ALA A 184 132.89 13.27 -32.83
N ALA A 185 132.36 13.63 -34.01
CA ALA A 185 133.16 13.99 -35.17
C ALA A 185 134.01 15.26 -34.93
N ASN A 186 133.44 16.28 -34.29
CA ASN A 186 134.17 17.51 -33.95
C ASN A 186 135.28 17.26 -32.92
N GLU A 187 135.04 16.39 -31.93
CA GLU A 187 136.07 16.01 -30.94
C GLU A 187 137.26 15.27 -31.58
N GLN A 188 137.00 14.44 -32.61
CA GLN A 188 138.06 13.77 -33.38
C GLN A 188 138.89 14.75 -34.22
N LEU A 189 138.25 15.67 -34.94
CA LEU A 189 138.94 16.69 -35.75
C LEU A 189 139.88 17.55 -34.90
N LEU A 190 139.42 17.96 -33.71
CA LEU A 190 140.23 18.77 -32.78
C LEU A 190 141.46 18.00 -32.26
N ALA A 191 141.33 16.69 -32.02
CA ALA A 191 142.43 15.83 -31.61
C ALA A 191 143.47 15.62 -32.73
N GLU A 192 143.05 15.62 -33.99
CA GLU A 192 143.93 15.56 -35.15
C GLU A 192 144.71 16.88 -35.35
N ALA A 193 144.02 18.03 -35.28
CA ALA A 193 144.65 19.33 -35.41
C ALA A 193 145.72 19.60 -34.34
N ASN A 194 145.44 19.21 -33.07
CA ASN A 194 146.39 19.35 -31.97
C ASN A 194 147.66 18.50 -32.18
N ARG A 195 147.53 17.29 -32.74
CA ARG A 195 148.67 16.44 -33.10
C ARG A 195 149.53 17.08 -34.20
N GLY A 196 148.90 17.66 -35.23
CA GLY A 196 149.60 18.37 -36.30
C GLY A 196 150.42 19.57 -35.83
N LEU A 197 149.86 20.37 -34.90
CA LEU A 197 150.57 21.53 -34.34
C LEU A 197 151.81 21.14 -33.54
N ALA A 198 151.71 20.10 -32.71
CA ALA A 198 152.83 19.60 -31.91
C ALA A 198 153.99 19.11 -32.78
N ALA A 199 153.69 18.40 -33.89
CA ALA A 199 154.70 17.93 -34.84
C ALA A 199 155.46 19.09 -35.52
N ALA A 200 154.75 20.14 -35.95
CA ALA A 200 155.36 21.32 -36.57
C ALA A 200 156.29 22.09 -35.61
N GLN A 201 155.91 22.19 -34.34
CA GLN A 201 156.73 22.84 -33.31
C GLN A 201 158.03 22.08 -33.04
N ALA A 202 158.00 20.74 -33.02
CA ALA A 202 159.19 19.91 -32.83
C ALA A 202 160.21 20.07 -33.98
N ALA A 203 159.73 20.12 -35.23
CA ALA A 203 160.59 20.30 -36.40
C ALA A 203 161.37 21.63 -36.38
N ARG A 204 160.75 22.70 -35.89
CA ARG A 204 161.40 24.02 -35.76
C ARG A 204 162.54 24.00 -34.75
N MET A 205 162.34 23.40 -33.57
CA MET A 205 163.36 23.36 -32.52
C MET A 205 164.60 22.56 -32.93
N ALA A 206 164.44 21.53 -33.76
CA ALA A 206 165.57 20.76 -34.30
C ALA A 206 166.45 21.62 -35.24
N GLY A 207 165.85 22.46 -36.08
CA GLY A 207 166.59 23.34 -36.99
C GLY A 207 167.39 24.43 -36.29
N GLU A 208 166.87 24.99 -35.20
CA GLU A 208 167.56 26.04 -34.42
C GLU A 208 168.81 25.51 -33.69
N ARG A 209 168.84 24.22 -33.33
CA ARG A 209 170.01 23.59 -32.69
C ARG A 209 171.18 23.35 -33.65
N SER A 210 170.90 22.91 -34.88
CA SER A 210 171.95 22.69 -35.91
C SER A 210 172.70 23.98 -36.28
N LEU A 211 171.99 25.11 -36.30
CA LEU A 211 172.55 26.43 -36.60
C LEU A 211 173.50 26.96 -35.50
N ALA A 212 173.32 26.49 -34.26
CA ALA A 212 174.15 26.89 -33.13
C ALA A 212 175.50 26.14 -33.13
N GLU A 213 175.52 24.88 -33.54
CA GLU A 213 176.73 24.05 -33.64
C GLU A 213 177.67 24.52 -34.77
N ALA A 214 177.12 24.97 -35.91
CA ALA A 214 177.89 25.49 -37.03
C ALA A 214 178.62 26.83 -36.72
N ASN A 215 178.05 27.67 -35.86
CA ASN A 215 178.65 28.96 -35.49
C ASN A 215 179.83 28.83 -34.49
N GLN A 216 179.94 27.71 -33.76
CA GLN A 216 181.07 27.46 -32.85
C GLN A 216 182.35 26.98 -33.57
N ALA A 217 182.24 26.42 -34.78
CA ALA A 217 183.39 25.96 -35.56
C ALA A 217 184.15 27.08 -36.31
N LEU A 218 183.55 28.28 -36.45
CA LEU A 218 184.07 29.37 -37.29
C LEU A 218 185.11 30.28 -36.57
N THR A 219 185.42 30.04 -35.30
CA THR A 219 186.21 30.97 -34.46
C THR A 219 187.67 30.55 -34.19
N ALA A 220 188.12 29.37 -34.63
CA ALA A 220 189.40 28.79 -34.17
C ALA A 220 190.59 28.80 -35.17
N GLU A 221 190.47 29.28 -36.41
CA GLU A 221 191.51 29.08 -37.45
C GLU A 221 191.97 30.41 -38.12
N ARG A 222 192.77 31.20 -37.40
CA ARG A 222 193.33 32.51 -37.84
C ARG A 222 194.87 32.56 -37.93
N ALA A 223 195.57 31.47 -38.28
CA ALA A 223 197.03 31.50 -38.48
C ALA A 223 197.52 30.81 -39.77
N THR A 224 197.94 31.65 -40.73
CA THR A 224 198.96 31.44 -41.80
C THR A 224 198.76 30.40 -42.92
N ARG A 225 197.92 30.81 -43.89
CA ARG A 225 198.02 30.86 -45.37
C ARG A 225 199.23 30.27 -46.14
N ALA A 226 199.00 29.17 -46.88
CA ALA A 226 199.23 28.99 -48.35
C ALA A 226 198.83 27.57 -48.82
N GLY A 227 197.56 27.38 -49.14
CA GLY A 227 196.95 26.15 -49.74
C GLY A 227 195.46 26.34 -50.05
N LEU A 228 195.03 27.59 -50.21
CA LEU A 228 193.68 28.10 -49.99
C LEU A 228 192.88 28.36 -51.28
N GLU A 229 192.95 27.47 -52.27
CA GLU A 229 192.06 27.56 -53.45
C GLU A 229 191.13 26.35 -53.60
N GLN A 230 191.49 25.19 -53.04
CA GLN A 230 190.67 23.97 -53.19
C GLN A 230 189.54 23.84 -52.14
N ARG A 231 189.69 24.47 -50.95
CA ARG A 231 188.72 24.37 -49.84
C ARG A 231 187.55 25.38 -49.91
N LEU A 232 187.60 26.37 -50.82
CA LEU A 232 186.54 27.37 -50.97
C LEU A 232 185.27 26.80 -51.67
N ALA A 233 185.42 25.77 -52.52
CA ALA A 233 184.32 25.20 -53.30
C ALA A 233 183.43 24.23 -52.50
N GLU A 234 183.95 23.59 -51.44
CA GLU A 234 183.19 22.66 -50.60
C GLU A 234 182.33 23.42 -49.56
N ALA A 235 182.82 24.53 -49.03
CA ALA A 235 182.10 25.35 -48.05
C ALA A 235 180.80 25.97 -48.62
N GLN A 236 180.73 26.24 -49.93
CA GLN A 236 179.54 26.82 -50.57
C GLN A 236 178.40 25.81 -50.80
N ARG A 237 178.67 24.49 -50.81
CA ARG A 237 177.62 23.46 -50.95
C ARG A 237 176.91 23.14 -49.62
N ALA A 238 177.59 23.31 -48.49
CA ALA A 238 176.97 23.11 -47.17
C ALA A 238 175.93 24.19 -46.84
N LEU A 239 176.22 25.46 -47.19
CA LEU A 239 175.32 26.59 -46.93
C LEU A 239 173.99 26.52 -47.70
N SER A 240 173.98 25.95 -48.91
CA SER A 240 172.74 25.77 -49.69
C SER A 240 171.86 24.62 -49.18
N GLY A 241 172.46 23.58 -48.57
CA GLY A 241 171.72 22.49 -47.93
C GLY A 241 170.95 22.94 -46.69
N GLU A 242 171.54 23.84 -45.88
CA GLU A 242 170.94 24.31 -44.63
C GLU A 242 169.78 25.30 -44.88
N GLN A 243 169.87 26.11 -45.95
CA GLN A 243 168.78 27.00 -46.38
C GLN A 243 167.54 26.23 -46.88
N ALA A 244 167.72 25.05 -47.49
CA ALA A 244 166.62 24.21 -47.94
C ALA A 244 165.82 23.59 -46.77
N ALA A 245 166.50 23.19 -45.68
CA ALA A 245 165.86 22.61 -44.50
C ALA A 245 164.96 23.63 -43.75
N ARG A 246 165.41 24.88 -43.62
CA ARG A 246 164.63 25.97 -43.00
C ARG A 246 163.37 26.30 -43.80
N ALA A 247 163.47 26.36 -45.13
CA ALA A 247 162.34 26.63 -46.01
C ALA A 247 161.25 25.54 -45.92
N HIS A 248 161.65 24.29 -45.68
CA HIS A 248 160.72 23.18 -45.47
C HIS A 248 159.95 23.32 -44.14
N ALA A 249 160.63 23.68 -43.05
CA ALA A 249 160.00 23.88 -41.73
C ALA A 249 159.02 25.06 -41.70
N GLU A 250 159.34 26.17 -42.37
CA GLU A 250 158.45 27.34 -42.46
C GLU A 250 157.16 27.03 -43.26
N ARG A 251 157.26 26.20 -44.31
CA ARG A 251 156.07 25.73 -45.05
C ARG A 251 155.17 24.85 -44.19
N ALA A 252 155.75 23.91 -43.45
CA ALA A 252 155.00 23.02 -42.55
C ALA A 252 154.25 23.81 -41.46
N LEU A 253 154.85 24.87 -40.90
CA LEU A 253 154.20 25.74 -39.92
C LEU A 253 153.05 26.56 -40.54
N ALA A 254 153.24 27.10 -41.74
CA ALA A 254 152.21 27.86 -42.45
C ALA A 254 151.01 26.98 -42.84
N GLU A 255 151.25 25.70 -43.12
CA GLU A 255 150.20 24.70 -43.37
C GLU A 255 149.44 24.36 -42.08
N ALA A 256 150.14 24.14 -40.96
CA ALA A 256 149.52 23.92 -39.64
C ALA A 256 148.67 25.12 -39.17
N GLN A 257 149.13 26.36 -39.41
CA GLN A 257 148.38 27.57 -39.07
C GLN A 257 147.13 27.76 -39.96
N ARG A 258 147.21 27.41 -41.24
CA ARG A 258 146.04 27.36 -42.13
C ARG A 258 145.02 26.31 -41.65
N GLY A 259 145.48 25.15 -41.21
CA GLY A 259 144.64 24.14 -40.55
C GLY A 259 143.92 24.68 -39.32
N LEU A 260 144.63 25.42 -38.45
CA LEU A 260 144.04 26.02 -37.24
C LEU A 260 143.01 27.12 -37.55
N ALA A 261 143.22 27.92 -38.59
CA ALA A 261 142.27 28.95 -39.02
C ALA A 261 140.99 28.35 -39.62
N ALA A 262 141.13 27.28 -40.41
CA ALA A 262 140.00 26.48 -40.89
C ALA A 262 139.21 25.88 -39.72
N GLU A 263 139.90 25.34 -38.71
CA GLU A 263 139.29 24.76 -37.50
C GLU A 263 138.54 25.81 -36.66
N ARG A 264 139.06 27.04 -36.51
CA ARG A 264 138.34 28.12 -35.81
C ARG A 264 137.03 28.48 -36.51
N THR A 265 137.03 28.51 -37.84
CA THR A 265 135.82 28.75 -38.63
C THR A 265 134.84 27.58 -38.48
N ALA A 266 135.34 26.34 -38.52
CA ALA A 266 134.54 25.14 -38.29
C ALA A 266 133.92 25.12 -36.89
N ARG A 267 134.67 25.54 -35.86
CA ARG A 267 134.21 25.70 -34.48
C ARG A 267 133.15 26.79 -34.33
N GLY A 268 133.32 27.96 -34.96
CA GLY A 268 132.30 29.00 -34.98
C GLY A 268 130.99 28.51 -35.61
N GLY A 269 131.09 27.77 -36.71
CA GLY A 269 129.94 27.07 -37.31
C GLY A 269 129.32 26.02 -36.39
N ALA A 270 130.14 25.28 -35.63
CA ALA A 270 129.67 24.28 -34.66
C ALA A 270 128.96 24.92 -33.45
N GLU A 271 129.48 26.04 -32.92
CA GLU A 271 128.86 26.80 -31.82
C GLU A 271 127.49 27.37 -32.23
N GLN A 272 127.38 27.90 -33.46
CA GLN A 272 126.09 28.34 -34.01
C GLN A 272 125.09 27.19 -34.15
N ARG A 273 125.51 26.04 -34.69
CA ARG A 273 124.68 24.83 -34.77
C ARG A 273 124.26 24.32 -33.39
N LEU A 274 125.13 24.41 -32.37
CA LEU A 274 124.79 24.04 -30.99
C LEU A 274 123.78 25.01 -30.36
N ALA A 275 123.89 26.31 -30.62
CA ALA A 275 122.93 27.31 -30.17
C ALA A 275 121.56 27.14 -30.85
N GLU A 276 121.54 26.76 -32.13
CA GLU A 276 120.33 26.37 -32.86
C GLU A 276 119.73 25.07 -32.29
N ALA A 277 120.53 24.03 -32.07
CA ALA A 277 120.10 22.79 -31.44
C ALA A 277 119.52 23.01 -30.03
N SER A 278 120.12 23.92 -29.24
CA SER A 278 119.63 24.28 -27.90
C SER A 278 118.28 25.01 -27.95
N ARG A 279 118.10 25.91 -28.93
CA ARG A 279 116.81 26.57 -29.17
C ARG A 279 115.73 25.57 -29.60
N ASN A 280 116.06 24.68 -30.53
CA ASN A 280 115.17 23.62 -30.99
C ASN A 280 114.79 22.67 -29.84
N LEU A 281 115.74 22.31 -28.96
CA LEU A 281 115.48 21.50 -27.77
C LEU A 281 114.56 22.21 -26.77
N ALA A 282 114.75 23.52 -26.54
CA ALA A 282 113.91 24.31 -25.64
C ALA A 282 112.48 24.49 -26.18
N GLU A 283 112.32 24.62 -27.50
CA GLU A 283 111.01 24.63 -28.16
C GLU A 283 110.32 23.26 -28.10
N ALA A 284 111.05 22.18 -28.39
CA ALA A 284 110.52 20.83 -28.31
C ALA A 284 110.17 20.42 -26.86
N THR A 285 110.93 20.88 -25.86
CA THR A 285 110.60 20.67 -24.44
C THR A 285 109.30 21.40 -24.05
N ARG A 286 109.10 22.62 -24.56
CA ARG A 286 107.85 23.37 -24.38
C ARG A 286 106.68 22.65 -25.08
N SER A 287 106.88 22.15 -26.30
CA SER A 287 105.88 21.35 -27.03
C SER A 287 105.49 20.10 -26.25
N LEU A 288 106.48 19.33 -25.76
CA LEU A 288 106.24 18.11 -24.98
C LEU A 288 105.52 18.41 -23.66
N THR A 289 105.83 19.53 -23.01
CA THR A 289 105.14 19.94 -21.78
C THR A 289 103.68 20.30 -22.06
N ALA A 290 103.41 21.04 -23.13
CA ALA A 290 102.06 21.37 -23.57
C ALA A 290 101.26 20.12 -23.98
N GLU A 291 101.89 19.16 -24.66
CA GLU A 291 101.27 17.88 -25.01
C GLU A 291 100.97 17.03 -23.76
N ARG A 292 101.86 17.02 -22.76
CA ARG A 292 101.63 16.33 -21.48
C ARG A 292 100.48 16.93 -20.69
N THR A 293 100.36 18.26 -20.63
CA THR A 293 99.23 18.92 -19.95
C THR A 293 97.93 18.70 -20.72
N ALA A 294 97.95 18.75 -22.05
CA ALA A 294 96.79 18.40 -22.89
C ALA A 294 96.35 16.95 -22.68
N ARG A 295 97.30 16.01 -22.59
CA ARG A 295 97.03 14.60 -22.28
C ARG A 295 96.41 14.43 -20.90
N ALA A 296 96.99 15.04 -19.85
CA ALA A 296 96.44 14.96 -18.50
C ALA A 296 95.01 15.52 -18.43
N ALA A 297 94.73 16.63 -19.11
CA ALA A 297 93.39 17.20 -19.22
C ALA A 297 92.43 16.28 -19.99
N ALA A 298 92.90 15.59 -21.04
CA ALA A 298 92.11 14.61 -21.78
C ALA A 298 91.78 13.36 -20.94
N GLU A 299 92.76 12.84 -20.18
CA GLU A 299 92.56 11.70 -19.27
C GLU A 299 91.59 12.05 -18.14
N GLN A 300 91.67 13.25 -17.57
CA GLN A 300 90.70 13.73 -16.56
C GLN A 300 89.27 13.85 -17.13
N ARG A 301 89.12 14.38 -18.35
CA ARG A 301 87.83 14.43 -19.04
C ARG A 301 87.28 13.03 -19.32
N LEU A 302 88.13 12.11 -19.77
CA LEU A 302 87.76 10.72 -20.00
C LEU A 302 87.19 10.08 -18.72
N ALA A 303 87.86 10.25 -17.57
CA ALA A 303 87.39 9.73 -16.30
C ALA A 303 86.05 10.35 -15.84
N ALA A 304 85.86 11.65 -16.07
CA ALA A 304 84.59 12.33 -15.79
C ALA A 304 83.45 11.79 -16.66
N GLU A 305 83.67 11.61 -17.97
CA GLU A 305 82.67 11.06 -18.90
C GLU A 305 82.36 9.59 -18.61
N GLN A 306 83.34 8.78 -18.21
CA GLN A 306 83.11 7.40 -17.74
C GLN A 306 82.20 7.35 -16.51
N THR A 307 82.40 8.27 -15.57
CA THR A 307 81.56 8.39 -14.36
C THR A 307 80.14 8.84 -14.72
N ALA A 308 80.01 9.82 -15.62
CA ALA A 308 78.72 10.30 -16.11
C ALA A 308 77.93 9.19 -16.81
N ARG A 309 78.57 8.42 -17.70
CA ARG A 309 78.00 7.24 -18.34
C ARG A 309 77.54 6.21 -17.32
N GLY A 310 78.40 5.85 -16.36
CA GLY A 310 78.08 4.86 -15.33
C GLY A 310 76.89 5.25 -14.45
N ASN A 311 76.74 6.55 -14.15
CA ASN A 311 75.59 7.08 -13.43
C ASN A 311 74.31 7.03 -14.28
N ALA A 312 74.38 7.42 -15.57
CA ALA A 312 73.26 7.31 -16.50
C ALA A 312 72.80 5.85 -16.67
N ASP A 313 73.73 4.90 -16.82
CA ASP A 313 73.44 3.45 -16.89
C ASP A 313 72.74 2.93 -15.63
N ARG A 314 73.14 3.40 -14.45
CA ARG A 314 72.48 3.04 -13.18
C ARG A 314 71.04 3.55 -13.17
N GLN A 315 70.83 4.81 -13.55
CA GLN A 315 69.52 5.45 -13.57
C GLN A 315 68.56 4.80 -14.60
N VAL A 316 69.08 4.37 -15.76
CA VAL A 316 68.29 3.60 -16.75
C VAL A 316 67.83 2.26 -16.17
N ARG A 317 68.70 1.55 -15.44
CA ARG A 317 68.32 0.27 -14.79
C ARG A 317 67.29 0.45 -13.68
N GLU A 318 67.46 1.47 -12.84
CA GLU A 318 66.52 1.78 -11.75
C GLU A 318 65.13 2.15 -12.31
N THR A 319 65.07 3.03 -13.31
CA THR A 319 63.81 3.42 -13.96
C THR A 319 63.15 2.25 -14.70
N ALA A 320 63.93 1.35 -15.32
CA ALA A 320 63.40 0.13 -15.92
C ALA A 320 62.78 -0.82 -14.89
N GLY A 321 63.41 -1.02 -13.73
CA GLY A 321 62.86 -1.83 -12.64
C GLY A 321 61.57 -1.24 -12.05
N ALA A 322 61.53 0.09 -11.86
CA ALA A 322 60.34 0.79 -11.42
C ALA A 322 59.18 0.67 -12.42
N LEU A 323 59.49 0.75 -13.73
CA LEU A 323 58.50 0.60 -14.80
C LEU A 323 57.88 -0.80 -14.81
N GLU A 324 58.70 -1.84 -14.65
CA GLU A 324 58.22 -3.22 -14.62
C GLU A 324 57.33 -3.48 -13.40
N THR A 325 57.73 -2.99 -12.23
CA THR A 325 56.92 -3.07 -11.00
C THR A 325 55.56 -2.40 -11.19
N ALA A 326 55.53 -1.17 -11.73
CA ALA A 326 54.30 -0.46 -12.02
C ALA A 326 53.43 -1.20 -13.06
N ARG A 327 54.02 -1.83 -14.11
CA ARG A 327 53.26 -2.63 -15.07
C ARG A 327 52.60 -3.85 -14.44
N GLN A 328 53.28 -4.50 -13.50
CA GLN A 328 52.72 -5.64 -12.75
C GLN A 328 51.59 -5.22 -11.82
N GLU A 329 51.73 -4.10 -11.11
CA GLU A 329 50.66 -3.49 -10.31
C GLU A 329 49.45 -3.14 -11.19
N LEU A 330 49.68 -2.54 -12.37
CA LEU A 330 48.61 -2.22 -13.32
C LEU A 330 47.84 -3.46 -13.79
N ALA A 331 48.56 -4.55 -14.09
CA ALA A 331 47.96 -5.80 -14.53
C ALA A 331 47.11 -6.44 -13.43
N THR A 332 47.54 -6.32 -12.17
CA THR A 332 46.78 -6.80 -11.00
C THR A 332 45.52 -5.96 -10.77
N LEU A 333 45.63 -4.63 -10.76
CA LEU A 333 44.48 -3.72 -10.64
C LEU A 333 43.45 -3.93 -11.76
N ARG A 334 43.90 -4.15 -13.00
CA ARG A 334 43.02 -4.45 -14.13
C ARG A 334 42.25 -5.75 -13.93
N ARG A 335 42.91 -6.82 -13.47
CA ARG A 335 42.24 -8.09 -13.14
C ARG A 335 41.20 -7.90 -12.05
N GLN A 336 41.57 -7.25 -10.94
CA GLN A 336 40.65 -6.97 -9.83
C GLN A 336 39.45 -6.14 -10.27
N ALA A 337 39.65 -5.06 -11.03
CA ALA A 337 38.57 -4.23 -11.54
C ALA A 337 37.61 -5.01 -12.47
N THR A 338 38.16 -5.93 -13.28
CA THR A 338 37.36 -6.78 -14.18
C THR A 338 36.58 -7.83 -13.40
N GLU A 339 37.17 -8.44 -12.38
CA GLU A 339 36.50 -9.38 -11.48
C GLU A 339 35.35 -8.72 -10.71
N GLN A 340 35.56 -7.51 -10.17
CA GLN A 340 34.50 -6.77 -9.48
C GLN A 340 33.36 -6.38 -10.42
N ALA A 341 33.68 -5.95 -11.65
CA ALA A 341 32.68 -5.65 -12.67
C ALA A 341 31.87 -6.90 -13.07
N ALA A 342 32.53 -8.07 -13.19
CA ALA A 342 31.85 -9.32 -13.50
C ALA A 342 30.92 -9.77 -12.37
N ARG A 343 31.33 -9.62 -11.10
CA ARG A 343 30.48 -9.90 -9.93
C ARG A 343 29.27 -8.98 -9.87
N ALA A 344 29.46 -7.68 -10.10
CA ALA A 344 28.36 -6.72 -10.14
C ALA A 344 27.35 -7.06 -11.25
N ALA A 345 27.83 -7.42 -12.45
CA ALA A 345 26.96 -7.83 -13.56
C ALA A 345 26.17 -9.11 -13.26
N GLU A 346 26.75 -10.07 -12.53
CA GLU A 346 26.03 -11.27 -12.11
C GLU A 346 24.95 -10.95 -11.06
N LEU A 347 25.24 -10.07 -10.10
CA LEU A 347 24.24 -9.58 -9.16
C LEU A 347 23.11 -8.84 -9.88
N GLU A 348 23.40 -8.03 -10.89
CA GLU A 348 22.37 -7.36 -11.70
C GLU A 348 21.41 -8.35 -12.37
N ARG A 349 21.94 -9.44 -12.96
CA ARG A 349 21.09 -10.49 -13.54
C ARG A 349 20.23 -11.18 -12.49
N ARG A 350 20.80 -11.48 -11.32
CA ARG A 350 20.06 -12.11 -10.21
C ARG A 350 18.98 -11.18 -9.65
N ILE A 351 19.28 -9.89 -9.49
CA ILE A 351 18.33 -8.86 -9.08
C ILE A 351 17.18 -8.79 -10.10
N ALA A 352 17.48 -8.77 -11.40
CA ALA A 352 16.44 -8.73 -12.44
C ALA A 352 15.54 -9.96 -12.41
N ALA A 353 16.10 -11.15 -12.19
CA ALA A 353 15.33 -12.39 -12.04
C ALA A 353 14.41 -12.35 -10.81
N LEU A 354 14.93 -11.95 -9.65
CA LEU A 354 14.15 -11.83 -8.41
C LEU A 354 13.09 -10.71 -8.49
N GLN A 355 13.36 -9.63 -9.22
CA GLN A 355 12.37 -8.58 -9.49
C GLN A 355 11.20 -9.14 -10.31
N SER A 356 11.48 -9.91 -11.36
CA SER A 356 10.45 -10.56 -12.15
C SER A 356 9.61 -11.53 -11.32
N GLU A 357 10.25 -12.30 -10.43
CA GLU A 357 9.57 -13.20 -9.50
C GLU A 357 8.68 -12.43 -8.49
N ALA A 358 9.21 -11.35 -7.90
CA ALA A 358 8.46 -10.50 -6.99
C ALA A 358 7.25 -9.84 -7.67
N GLU A 359 7.39 -9.39 -8.92
CA GLU A 359 6.28 -8.86 -9.72
C GLU A 359 5.22 -9.92 -10.00
N ALA A 360 5.62 -11.13 -10.39
CA ALA A 360 4.70 -12.24 -10.61
C ALA A 360 3.92 -12.57 -9.33
N LEU A 361 4.61 -12.66 -8.20
CA LEU A 361 3.99 -12.92 -6.90
C LEU A 361 3.05 -11.79 -6.48
N ASN A 362 3.41 -10.53 -6.75
CA ASN A 362 2.54 -9.39 -6.47
C ASN A 362 1.25 -9.41 -7.32
N ARG A 363 1.33 -9.86 -8.58
CA ARG A 363 0.14 -10.09 -9.43
C ARG A 363 -0.75 -11.19 -8.84
N THR A 364 -0.17 -12.30 -8.39
CA THR A 364 -0.90 -13.38 -7.71
C THR A 364 -1.59 -12.89 -6.44
N VAL A 365 -0.88 -12.21 -5.55
CA VAL A 365 -1.43 -11.62 -4.32
C VAL A 365 -2.61 -10.68 -4.62
N THR A 366 -2.51 -9.88 -5.69
CA THR A 366 -3.58 -8.97 -6.10
C THR A 366 -4.81 -9.73 -6.62
N ALA A 367 -4.59 -10.77 -7.44
CA ALA A 367 -5.66 -11.61 -7.97
C ALA A 367 -6.36 -12.44 -6.88
N ASP A 368 -5.59 -13.02 -5.96
CA ASP A 368 -6.11 -13.80 -4.83
C ASP A 368 -6.94 -12.91 -3.90
N ARG A 369 -6.46 -11.69 -3.62
CA ARG A 369 -7.22 -10.70 -2.86
C ARG A 369 -8.56 -10.37 -3.52
N ALA A 370 -8.57 -10.10 -4.83
CA ALA A 370 -9.80 -9.84 -5.57
C ALA A 370 -10.76 -11.04 -5.53
N THR A 371 -10.23 -12.25 -5.59
CA THR A 371 -11.01 -13.49 -5.49
C THR A 371 -11.64 -13.66 -4.10
N ILE A 372 -10.89 -13.36 -3.04
CA ILE A 372 -11.39 -13.38 -1.65
C ILE A 372 -12.49 -12.32 -1.47
N GLU A 373 -12.29 -11.10 -1.98
CA GLU A 373 -13.28 -10.02 -1.93
C GLU A 373 -14.59 -10.42 -2.64
N ALA A 374 -14.51 -11.06 -3.81
CA ALA A 374 -15.66 -11.58 -4.54
C ALA A 374 -16.39 -12.68 -3.74
N ARG A 375 -15.66 -13.66 -3.19
CA ARG A 375 -16.22 -14.75 -2.38
C ARG A 375 -16.86 -14.25 -1.08
N LEU A 376 -16.33 -13.19 -0.46
CA LEU A 376 -16.95 -12.54 0.70
C LEU A 376 -18.30 -11.90 0.34
N ALA A 377 -18.42 -11.31 -0.85
CA ALA A 377 -19.69 -10.79 -1.35
C ALA A 377 -20.71 -11.90 -1.59
N ASP A 378 -20.28 -13.03 -2.15
CA ASP A 378 -21.16 -14.21 -2.32
C ASP A 378 -21.60 -14.78 -0.96
N LEU A 379 -20.71 -14.85 0.02
CA LEU A 379 -21.06 -15.27 1.38
C LEU A 379 -22.10 -14.34 2.02
N ALA A 380 -21.99 -13.03 1.79
CA ALA A 380 -22.97 -12.06 2.28
C ALA A 380 -24.35 -12.26 1.64
N ARG A 381 -24.39 -12.57 0.33
CA ARG A 381 -25.65 -12.91 -0.37
C ARG A 381 -26.28 -14.19 0.19
N LEU A 382 -25.50 -15.27 0.33
CA LEU A 382 -25.98 -16.53 0.93
C LEU A 382 -26.53 -16.30 2.35
N GLN A 383 -25.91 -15.43 3.15
CA GLN A 383 -26.44 -15.10 4.48
C GLN A 383 -27.79 -14.37 4.43
N GLN A 384 -27.99 -13.50 3.44
CA GLN A 384 -29.28 -12.85 3.23
C GLN A 384 -30.34 -13.86 2.76
N ASP A 385 -29.98 -14.77 1.87
CA ASP A 385 -30.89 -15.83 1.39
C ASP A 385 -31.28 -16.80 2.50
N ILE A 386 -30.33 -17.21 3.35
CA ILE A 386 -30.59 -17.99 4.57
C ILE A 386 -31.56 -17.24 5.49
N ALA A 387 -31.35 -15.94 5.72
CA ALA A 387 -32.26 -15.13 6.55
C ALA A 387 -33.67 -15.04 5.94
N ARG A 388 -33.76 -14.90 4.61
CA ARG A 388 -35.03 -14.87 3.87
C ARG A 388 -35.75 -16.22 3.95
N LEU A 389 -35.05 -17.34 3.73
CA LEU A 389 -35.59 -18.68 3.85
C LEU A 389 -36.05 -18.99 5.28
N ASN A 390 -35.29 -18.59 6.30
CA ASN A 390 -35.72 -18.71 7.70
C ASN A 390 -37.04 -17.95 7.93
N ALA A 391 -37.15 -16.70 7.45
CA ALA A 391 -38.37 -15.91 7.62
C ALA A 391 -39.58 -16.52 6.88
N LEU A 392 -39.38 -17.04 5.66
CA LEU A 392 -40.41 -17.76 4.91
C LEU A 392 -40.83 -19.06 5.62
N ARG A 393 -39.87 -19.82 6.16
CA ARG A 393 -40.14 -21.02 6.93
C ARG A 393 -40.96 -20.71 8.18
N GLU A 394 -40.58 -19.69 8.94
CA GLU A 394 -41.34 -19.24 10.11
C GLU A 394 -42.75 -18.78 9.74
N GLN A 395 -42.93 -18.06 8.63
CA GLN A 395 -44.26 -17.69 8.13
C GLN A 395 -45.10 -18.94 7.79
N ALA A 396 -44.50 -19.90 7.08
CA ALA A 396 -45.18 -21.14 6.71
C ALA A 396 -45.53 -22.00 7.94
N GLU A 397 -44.64 -22.08 8.93
CA GLU A 397 -44.91 -22.75 10.21
C GLU A 397 -46.06 -22.09 10.97
N ARG A 398 -46.06 -20.75 11.07
CA ARG A 398 -47.17 -20.00 11.72
C ARG A 398 -48.48 -20.21 10.97
N ALA A 399 -48.45 -20.20 9.63
CA ALA A 399 -49.63 -20.47 8.81
C ALA A 399 -50.15 -21.91 8.98
N ALA A 400 -49.26 -22.90 9.03
CA ALA A 400 -49.60 -24.29 9.29
C ALA A 400 -50.20 -24.47 10.69
N GLN A 401 -49.62 -23.83 11.72
CA GLN A 401 -50.15 -23.85 13.08
C GLN A 401 -51.54 -23.20 13.16
N ALA A 402 -51.73 -22.02 12.54
CA ALA A 402 -53.02 -21.35 12.50
C ALA A 402 -54.07 -22.18 11.75
N ALA A 403 -53.69 -22.80 10.63
CA ALA A 403 -54.56 -23.71 9.89
C ALA A 403 -54.91 -24.97 10.70
N ALA A 404 -53.98 -25.52 11.49
CA ALA A 404 -54.21 -26.69 12.34
C ALA A 404 -55.14 -26.35 13.51
N GLN A 405 -54.98 -25.17 14.11
CA GLN A 405 -55.91 -24.65 15.12
C GLN A 405 -57.31 -24.42 14.54
N ALA A 406 -57.41 -23.85 13.34
CA ALA A 406 -58.67 -23.67 12.65
C ALA A 406 -59.35 -25.01 12.29
N GLN A 407 -58.56 -26.01 11.88
CA GLN A 407 -59.01 -27.39 11.64
C GLN A 407 -59.59 -28.01 12.92
N ALA A 408 -58.86 -27.93 14.03
CA ALA A 408 -59.29 -28.44 15.34
C ALA A 408 -60.56 -27.72 15.85
N ALA A 409 -60.62 -26.40 15.71
CA ALA A 409 -61.80 -25.61 16.04
C ALA A 409 -63.01 -26.00 15.19
N ALA A 410 -62.84 -26.17 13.87
CA ALA A 410 -63.90 -26.61 12.98
C ALA A 410 -64.39 -28.04 13.29
N GLN A 411 -63.50 -28.97 13.61
CA GLN A 411 -63.86 -30.32 14.07
C GLN A 411 -64.64 -30.28 15.39
N SER A 412 -64.24 -29.44 16.34
CA SER A 412 -64.94 -29.25 17.61
C SER A 412 -66.35 -28.65 17.42
N GLN A 413 -66.49 -27.68 16.50
CA GLN A 413 -67.79 -27.09 16.16
C GLN A 413 -68.69 -28.09 15.43
N ALA A 414 -68.15 -28.88 14.50
CA ALA A 414 -68.88 -29.95 13.82
C ALA A 414 -69.36 -31.02 14.81
N ALA A 415 -68.52 -31.41 15.78
CA ALA A 415 -68.88 -32.34 16.85
C ALA A 415 -69.98 -31.76 17.78
N ALA A 416 -69.87 -30.49 18.16
CA ALA A 416 -70.86 -29.80 18.98
C ALA A 416 -72.21 -29.63 18.25
N GLU A 417 -72.18 -29.40 16.92
CA GLU A 417 -73.40 -29.34 16.12
C GLU A 417 -74.04 -30.73 15.95
N ALA A 418 -73.25 -31.78 15.79
CA ALA A 418 -73.74 -33.16 15.79
C ALA A 418 -74.42 -33.53 17.12
N GLN A 419 -73.83 -33.14 18.26
CA GLN A 419 -74.46 -33.31 19.58
C GLN A 419 -75.75 -32.51 19.74
N ARG A 420 -75.78 -31.24 19.29
CA ARG A 420 -77.02 -30.43 19.29
C ARG A 420 -78.12 -31.05 18.45
N ARG A 421 -77.79 -31.66 17.30
CA ARG A 421 -78.76 -32.37 16.46
C ARG A 421 -79.31 -33.62 17.15
N GLN A 422 -78.47 -34.44 17.76
CA GLN A 422 -78.93 -35.59 18.54
C GLN A 422 -79.85 -35.16 19.70
N GLY A 423 -79.54 -34.06 20.38
CA GLY A 423 -80.41 -33.46 21.40
C GLY A 423 -81.76 -32.99 20.84
N ALA A 424 -81.74 -32.28 19.70
CA ALA A 424 -82.96 -31.78 19.03
C ALA A 424 -83.87 -32.92 18.54
N GLU A 425 -83.29 -33.98 17.95
CA GLU A 425 -84.02 -35.18 17.54
C GLU A 425 -84.68 -35.87 18.73
N GLY A 426 -83.99 -35.95 19.88
CA GLY A 426 -84.55 -36.44 21.14
C GLY A 426 -85.75 -35.63 21.62
N THR A 427 -85.66 -34.29 21.58
CA THR A 427 -86.77 -33.41 21.99
C THR A 427 -87.99 -33.48 21.04
N ALA A 428 -87.76 -33.61 19.73
CA ALA A 428 -88.82 -33.72 18.74
C ALA A 428 -89.61 -35.05 18.91
N ALA A 429 -88.91 -36.15 19.20
CA ALA A 429 -89.54 -37.44 19.47
C ALA A 429 -90.46 -37.40 20.71
N GLU A 430 -90.07 -36.66 21.75
CA GLU A 430 -90.87 -36.49 22.97
C GLU A 430 -92.14 -35.66 22.73
N GLN A 431 -92.04 -34.56 21.97
CA GLN A 431 -93.20 -33.75 21.57
C GLN A 431 -94.24 -34.56 20.78
N GLN A 432 -93.77 -35.48 19.93
CA GLN A 432 -94.63 -36.32 19.12
C GLN A 432 -95.43 -37.34 19.96
N ARG A 433 -94.81 -37.86 21.03
CA ARG A 433 -95.51 -38.72 22.03
C ARG A 433 -96.58 -37.95 22.81
N LEU A 434 -96.26 -36.75 23.30
CA LEU A 434 -97.20 -35.90 24.04
C LEU A 434 -98.43 -35.52 23.20
N SER A 435 -98.23 -35.24 21.90
CA SER A 435 -99.32 -34.96 20.96
C SER A 435 -100.26 -36.15 20.76
N GLN A 436 -99.73 -37.38 20.69
CA GLN A 436 -100.54 -38.59 20.57
C GLN A 436 -101.36 -38.86 21.84
N ALA A 437 -100.78 -38.62 23.02
CA ALA A 437 -101.47 -38.74 24.31
C ALA A 437 -102.64 -37.74 24.42
N ALA A 438 -102.45 -36.49 24.00
CA ALA A 438 -103.51 -35.47 24.02
C ALA A 438 -104.71 -35.85 23.13
N ARG A 439 -104.47 -36.48 21.97
CA ARG A 439 -105.55 -36.95 21.08
C ARG A 439 -106.37 -38.08 21.69
N ALA A 440 -105.73 -39.00 22.41
CA ALA A 440 -106.43 -40.06 23.15
C ALA A 440 -107.35 -39.50 24.25
N GLN A 441 -106.94 -38.40 24.90
CA GLN A 441 -107.71 -37.77 25.97
C GLN A 441 -108.97 -37.04 25.46
N VAL A 442 -108.92 -36.44 24.28
CA VAL A 442 -110.09 -35.82 23.63
C VAL A 442 -111.15 -36.85 23.24
N ALA A 443 -110.72 -38.05 22.82
CA ALA A 443 -111.65 -39.15 22.51
C ALA A 443 -112.44 -39.61 23.74
N LEU A 444 -111.78 -39.67 24.91
CA LEU A 444 -112.40 -40.04 26.18
C LEU A 444 -113.44 -39.02 26.67
N LEU A 445 -113.15 -37.72 26.54
CA LEU A 445 -114.08 -36.64 26.93
C LEU A 445 -115.34 -36.61 26.04
N THR A 446 -115.20 -36.98 24.77
CA THR A 446 -116.32 -37.06 23.83
C THR A 446 -117.32 -38.15 24.21
N GLN A 447 -116.84 -39.25 24.80
CA GLN A 447 -117.68 -40.34 25.31
C GLN A 447 -118.45 -39.92 26.58
N GLN A 448 -117.86 -39.09 27.44
CA GLN A 448 -118.51 -38.59 28.67
C GLN A 448 -119.64 -37.57 28.39
N LEU A 449 -119.56 -36.81 27.29
CA LEU A 449 -120.60 -35.87 26.87
C LEU A 449 -121.91 -36.52 26.39
N ALA A 450 -121.87 -37.79 25.97
CA ALA A 450 -123.07 -38.53 25.54
C ALA A 450 -123.95 -38.96 26.73
N GLU A 451 -123.33 -39.28 27.86
CA GLU A 451 -123.99 -39.72 29.12
C GLU A 451 -124.77 -38.55 29.77
N LEU A 452 -124.20 -37.34 29.74
CA LEU A 452 -124.81 -36.12 30.30
C LEU A 452 -126.08 -35.67 29.55
N ARG A 453 -126.17 -35.90 28.24
CA ARG A 453 -127.39 -35.60 27.45
C ARG A 453 -128.59 -36.46 27.89
N GLY A 454 -128.36 -37.66 28.42
CA GLY A 454 -129.43 -38.52 28.95
C GLY A 454 -130.02 -38.05 30.28
N GLN A 455 -129.29 -37.23 31.03
CA GLN A 455 -129.74 -36.69 32.31
C GLN A 455 -130.59 -35.41 32.15
N ILE A 456 -130.35 -34.62 31.09
CA ILE A 456 -131.04 -33.35 30.80
C ILE A 456 -132.54 -33.56 30.50
N ASN A 457 -132.93 -34.64 29.82
CA ASN A 457 -134.35 -34.90 29.49
C ASN A 457 -135.24 -35.21 30.71
N ARG A 458 -134.64 -35.63 31.85
CA ARG A 458 -135.40 -35.86 33.08
C ARG A 458 -135.68 -34.58 33.87
N LEU A 459 -134.87 -33.54 33.67
CA LEU A 459 -135.02 -32.23 34.32
C LEU A 459 -136.01 -31.31 33.58
N ALA A 460 -136.22 -31.51 32.27
CA ALA A 460 -137.15 -30.71 31.47
C ALA A 460 -138.61 -30.79 31.94
N ASN A 461 -139.10 -31.98 32.35
CA ASN A 461 -140.49 -32.15 32.82
C ASN A 461 -140.77 -31.57 34.21
N ALA A 462 -139.73 -31.21 34.98
CA ALA A 462 -139.86 -30.57 36.30
C ALA A 462 -139.85 -29.03 36.21
N LEU A 463 -139.47 -28.47 35.06
CA LEU A 463 -139.25 -27.03 34.85
C LEU A 463 -140.51 -26.29 34.37
N ASP A 464 -141.39 -26.94 33.60
CA ASP A 464 -142.69 -26.37 33.17
C ASP A 464 -143.60 -25.97 34.35
N ALA A 465 -143.46 -26.63 35.51
CA ALA A 465 -144.20 -26.31 36.73
C ALA A 465 -143.64 -25.08 37.49
N SER A 466 -142.43 -24.63 37.17
CA SER A 466 -141.73 -23.51 37.82
C SER A 466 -141.79 -22.21 36.98
N GLU A 467 -141.87 -22.31 35.66
CA GLU A 467 -141.88 -21.16 34.71
C GLU A 467 -143.14 -20.29 34.78
N ALA A 468 -144.22 -20.75 35.42
CA ALA A 468 -145.38 -19.90 35.73
C ALA A 468 -145.08 -18.81 36.77
N LYS A 469 -143.98 -18.94 37.53
CA LYS A 469 -143.63 -18.07 38.67
C LYS A 469 -142.55 -17.02 38.35
N ASP A 470 -141.83 -17.18 37.23
CA ASP A 470 -140.70 -16.31 36.86
C ASP A 470 -141.05 -15.15 35.91
N ARG A 471 -142.25 -15.13 35.31
CA ARG A 471 -142.73 -14.01 34.48
C ARG A 471 -142.91 -12.70 35.26
N GLU A 472 -142.82 -12.73 36.59
CA GLU A 472 -142.96 -11.56 37.46
C GLU A 472 -141.65 -10.75 37.60
N ASN A 473 -140.48 -11.35 37.33
CA ASN A 473 -139.17 -10.73 37.63
C ASN A 473 -138.44 -10.10 36.42
N GLU A 474 -138.93 -10.28 35.20
CA GLU A 474 -138.22 -9.91 33.96
C GLU A 474 -138.33 -8.41 33.57
N ALA A 475 -139.00 -7.58 34.38
CA ALA A 475 -139.25 -6.18 34.04
C ALA A 475 -138.08 -5.20 34.28
N GLN A 476 -136.96 -5.61 34.90
CA GLN A 476 -136.05 -4.62 35.52
C GLN A 476 -134.70 -4.28 34.86
N VAL A 477 -134.12 -5.02 33.91
CA VAL A 477 -132.66 -4.82 33.61
C VAL A 477 -132.33 -4.60 32.12
N VAL A 478 -133.25 -3.96 31.38
CA VAL A 478 -133.02 -3.43 30.02
C VAL A 478 -132.05 -2.22 29.99
N ASN A 479 -131.49 -1.77 31.12
CA ASN A 479 -130.83 -0.45 31.24
C ASN A 479 -129.33 -0.38 30.82
N LEU A 480 -128.53 -1.45 30.84
CA LEU A 480 -127.06 -1.33 30.67
C LEU A 480 -126.51 -1.78 29.30
N ARG A 481 -127.19 -1.38 28.22
CA ARG A 481 -126.82 -1.71 26.83
C ARG A 481 -126.20 -0.55 26.02
N SER A 482 -125.78 0.56 26.62
CA SER A 482 -125.60 1.85 25.90
C SER A 482 -124.18 2.45 25.74
N GLN A 483 -123.07 1.77 26.05
CA GLN A 483 -121.74 2.40 25.88
C GLN A 483 -120.68 1.40 25.37
N LEU A 484 -120.91 0.65 24.29
CA LEU A 484 -120.87 1.11 22.90
C LEU A 484 -119.58 1.87 22.53
N ASN A 485 -118.67 1.12 21.91
CA ASN A 485 -117.96 1.46 20.67
C ASN A 485 -117.01 2.67 20.69
N ALA A 486 -115.70 2.44 20.62
CA ALA A 486 -114.97 2.19 19.37
C ALA A 486 -114.70 3.46 18.55
N ALA A 487 -113.45 3.94 18.58
CA ALA A 487 -112.81 4.59 17.44
C ALA A 487 -111.28 4.66 17.59
N LEU A 488 -110.60 3.95 16.68
CA LEU A 488 -109.32 4.26 16.04
C LEU A 488 -108.08 4.56 16.92
N ALA A 489 -107.08 3.69 16.97
CA ALA A 489 -106.12 3.52 15.87
C ALA A 489 -105.51 4.84 15.36
N SER A 490 -104.60 5.44 16.13
CA SER A 490 -103.41 6.16 15.65
C SER A 490 -102.66 6.75 16.85
N ARG A 491 -101.50 6.20 17.23
CA ARG A 491 -100.32 6.90 17.79
C ARG A 491 -99.26 5.92 18.31
N VAL A 492 -98.66 5.20 17.35
CA VAL A 492 -97.26 4.74 17.40
C VAL A 492 -96.34 5.97 17.29
N GLU A 493 -96.59 7.01 18.09
CA GLU A 493 -95.87 8.29 18.05
C GLU A 493 -95.48 8.74 19.47
N GLU A 494 -95.25 7.78 20.38
CA GLU A 494 -94.95 8.08 21.79
C GLU A 494 -93.60 7.52 22.29
N LEU A 495 -92.87 6.74 21.49
CA LEU A 495 -91.53 6.24 21.83
C LEU A 495 -90.36 6.99 21.15
N GLN A 496 -90.63 8.10 20.46
CA GLN A 496 -89.64 9.11 20.03
C GLN A 496 -89.61 10.36 20.95
N ARG A 497 -90.50 10.45 21.94
CA ARG A 497 -90.59 11.58 22.89
C ARG A 497 -89.53 11.55 24.01
N TYR A 498 -89.14 10.36 24.48
CA TYR A 498 -88.23 10.25 25.64
C TYR A 498 -86.77 10.64 25.37
N ARG A 499 -86.29 10.62 24.12
CA ARG A 499 -84.90 10.98 23.77
C ARG A 499 -84.70 12.49 23.57
N SER A 500 -85.74 13.23 23.19
CA SER A 500 -85.67 14.68 22.90
C SER A 500 -85.97 15.57 24.11
N GLU A 501 -86.55 15.04 25.19
CA GLU A 501 -86.79 15.79 26.43
C GLU A 501 -85.57 15.83 27.38
N PHE A 502 -84.73 14.80 27.35
CA PHE A 502 -83.55 14.66 28.21
C PHE A 502 -82.42 15.65 27.85
N PHE A 503 -82.06 15.75 26.56
CA PHE A 503 -81.00 16.69 26.11
C PHE A 503 -81.49 18.14 25.97
N GLY A 504 -82.81 18.37 25.89
CA GLY A 504 -83.41 19.71 25.91
C GLY A 504 -83.22 20.42 27.27
N ARG A 505 -83.48 19.71 28.38
CA ARG A 505 -83.30 20.24 29.75
C ARG A 505 -81.83 20.44 30.13
N LEU A 506 -80.91 19.65 29.56
CA LEU A 506 -79.46 19.80 29.80
C LEU A 506 -78.89 21.08 29.16
N ARG A 507 -79.46 21.53 28.03
CA ARG A 507 -79.04 22.74 27.32
C ARG A 507 -79.51 24.03 28.01
N GLU A 508 -80.64 24.00 28.70
CA GLU A 508 -81.23 25.14 29.44
C GLU A 508 -80.43 25.54 30.69
N VAL A 509 -79.74 24.58 31.34
CA VAL A 509 -79.00 24.82 32.59
C VAL A 509 -77.60 25.39 32.35
N LEU A 510 -76.99 25.16 31.18
CA LEU A 510 -75.57 25.47 30.95
C LEU A 510 -75.28 26.86 30.37
N GLY A 511 -76.25 27.54 29.76
CA GLY A 511 -76.16 28.95 29.33
C GLY A 511 -75.04 29.29 28.33
N ASP A 512 -75.18 30.41 27.61
CA ASP A 512 -74.12 30.94 26.74
C ASP A 512 -73.01 31.56 27.59
N ARG A 513 -72.04 30.73 28.01
CA ARG A 513 -70.77 31.20 28.57
C ARG A 513 -69.72 31.22 27.46
N PRO A 514 -69.00 32.34 27.26
CA PRO A 514 -68.08 32.50 26.14
C PRO A 514 -66.84 31.58 26.20
N GLU A 515 -66.56 30.94 27.35
CA GLU A 515 -65.39 30.06 27.50
C GLU A 515 -65.65 28.56 27.21
N LEU A 516 -66.90 28.15 26.89
CA LEU A 516 -67.28 26.74 26.69
C LEU A 516 -67.96 26.53 25.33
N ARG A 517 -67.40 25.66 24.47
CA ARG A 517 -68.00 25.35 23.16
C ARG A 517 -68.74 24.02 23.21
N ILE A 518 -70.06 24.07 23.11
CA ILE A 518 -70.95 22.89 23.09
C ILE A 518 -71.18 22.46 21.64
N VAL A 519 -70.79 21.23 21.28
CA VAL A 519 -70.95 20.70 19.91
C VAL A 519 -71.68 19.35 19.98
N GLY A 520 -73.01 19.34 19.86
CA GLY A 520 -73.79 18.12 20.03
C GLY A 520 -73.88 17.68 21.50
N ASP A 521 -73.33 16.52 21.83
CA ASP A 521 -73.36 15.87 23.15
C ASP A 521 -72.05 16.00 23.95
N ARG A 522 -71.12 16.87 23.50
CA ARG A 522 -69.78 17.06 24.09
C ARG A 522 -69.45 18.50 24.42
N PHE A 523 -68.63 18.67 25.45
CA PHE A 523 -68.03 19.92 25.90
C PHE A 523 -66.56 19.96 25.52
N ILE A 524 -66.13 20.95 24.75
CA ILE A 524 -64.76 21.02 24.22
C ILE A 524 -63.98 22.15 24.91
N PHE A 525 -62.81 21.83 25.46
CA PHE A 525 -61.85 22.75 26.07
C PHE A 525 -60.55 22.77 25.29
N GLN A 526 -60.04 23.96 24.96
CA GLN A 526 -58.71 24.08 24.36
C GLN A 526 -57.63 23.85 25.42
N SER A 527 -56.68 22.95 25.14
CA SER A 527 -55.71 22.47 26.12
C SER A 527 -54.76 23.55 26.64
N GLU A 528 -54.56 24.66 25.91
CA GLU A 528 -53.67 25.76 26.32
C GLU A 528 -54.21 26.59 27.48
N VAL A 529 -55.52 26.58 27.69
CA VAL A 529 -56.16 27.25 28.83
C VAL A 529 -55.97 26.42 30.11
N LEU A 530 -56.05 25.10 29.98
CA LEU A 530 -56.01 24.17 31.10
C LEU A 530 -54.58 23.77 31.49
N PHE A 531 -53.67 23.69 30.54
CA PHE A 531 -52.32 23.15 30.72
C PHE A 531 -51.25 24.08 30.16
N PRO A 532 -50.10 24.21 30.83
CA PRO A 532 -48.90 24.75 30.21
C PRO A 532 -48.45 23.91 28.99
N PRO A 533 -47.70 24.49 28.04
CA PRO A 533 -47.15 23.77 26.90
C PRO A 533 -46.37 22.51 27.32
N ALA A 534 -46.58 21.41 26.60
CA ALA A 534 -45.95 20.09 26.84
C ALA A 534 -46.07 19.50 28.25
N SER A 535 -46.96 20.03 29.11
CA SER A 535 -47.24 19.52 30.45
C SER A 535 -48.64 18.91 30.55
N ALA A 536 -48.81 17.94 31.45
CA ALA A 536 -50.10 17.39 31.86
C ALA A 536 -50.54 17.86 33.26
N GLU A 537 -49.79 18.77 33.88
CA GLU A 537 -50.16 19.38 35.16
C GLU A 537 -51.08 20.58 34.90
N LEU A 538 -52.26 20.58 35.52
CA LEU A 538 -53.25 21.64 35.35
C LEU A 538 -52.73 22.96 35.94
N SER A 539 -52.84 24.03 35.16
CA SER A 539 -52.52 25.39 35.62
C SER A 539 -53.48 25.80 36.75
N ALA A 540 -53.09 26.76 37.61
CA ALA A 540 -53.96 27.23 38.70
C ALA A 540 -55.31 27.75 38.18
N ALA A 541 -55.31 28.44 37.03
CA ALA A 541 -56.51 28.89 36.34
C ALA A 541 -57.34 27.71 35.79
N GLY A 542 -56.69 26.74 35.15
CA GLY A 542 -57.34 25.53 34.63
C GLY A 542 -57.99 24.70 35.73
N GLN A 543 -57.35 24.57 36.89
CA GLN A 543 -57.95 23.88 38.03
C GLN A 543 -59.20 24.60 38.58
N GLN A 544 -59.17 25.94 38.66
CA GLN A 544 -60.33 26.72 39.08
C GLN A 544 -61.51 26.55 38.09
N GLN A 545 -61.21 26.54 36.79
CA GLN A 545 -62.23 26.37 35.74
C GLN A 545 -62.87 24.98 35.78
N ILE A 546 -62.08 23.92 35.94
CA ILE A 546 -62.60 22.55 36.07
C ILE A 546 -63.40 22.37 37.38
N ARG A 547 -62.97 22.97 38.49
CA ARG A 547 -63.75 22.96 39.76
C ARG A 547 -65.07 23.73 39.67
N GLN A 548 -65.17 24.76 38.82
CA GLN A 548 -66.44 25.44 38.59
C GLN A 548 -67.38 24.58 37.76
N LEU A 549 -66.86 23.90 36.74
CA LEU A 549 -67.62 22.94 35.92
C LEU A 549 -68.09 21.75 36.74
N SER A 550 -67.24 21.21 37.61
CA SER A 550 -67.56 20.02 38.43
C SER A 550 -68.78 20.25 39.32
N ARG A 551 -68.98 21.47 39.85
CA ARG A 551 -70.18 21.83 40.64
C ARG A 551 -71.46 21.73 39.82
N VAL A 552 -71.43 22.22 38.58
CA VAL A 552 -72.58 22.14 37.67
C VAL A 552 -72.85 20.68 37.28
N LEU A 553 -71.80 19.92 36.98
CA LEU A 553 -71.92 18.50 36.65
C LEU A 553 -72.40 17.66 37.84
N PHE A 554 -72.01 18.00 39.07
CA PHE A 554 -72.47 17.35 40.29
C PHE A 554 -73.96 17.60 40.55
N ASP A 555 -74.43 18.84 40.38
CA ASP A 555 -75.85 19.17 40.51
C ASP A 555 -76.71 18.41 39.49
N ILE A 556 -76.21 18.24 38.27
CA ILE A 556 -76.88 17.44 37.24
C ILE A 556 -76.85 15.95 37.61
N ALA A 557 -75.69 15.42 38.00
CA ALA A 557 -75.50 14.01 38.37
C ALA A 557 -76.41 13.57 39.52
N SER A 558 -76.64 14.44 40.51
CA SER A 558 -77.54 14.19 41.66
C SER A 558 -79.02 14.04 41.28
N ARG A 559 -79.43 14.53 40.11
CA ARG A 559 -80.82 14.49 39.62
C ARG A 559 -81.09 13.34 38.66
N ILE A 560 -80.05 12.61 38.24
CA ILE A 560 -80.18 11.46 37.36
C ILE A 560 -80.49 10.22 38.22
N PRO A 561 -81.60 9.50 37.98
CA PRO A 561 -81.92 8.28 38.71
C PRO A 561 -80.78 7.24 38.66
N PRO A 562 -80.49 6.53 39.76
CA PRO A 562 -79.35 5.61 39.84
C PRO A 562 -79.45 4.44 38.82
N GLU A 563 -80.65 4.12 38.34
CA GLU A 563 -80.92 3.06 37.35
C GLU A 563 -80.47 3.43 35.93
N ILE A 564 -80.19 4.71 35.65
CA ILE A 564 -79.68 5.13 34.35
C ILE A 564 -78.16 4.88 34.28
N PRO A 565 -77.69 4.01 33.39
CA PRO A 565 -76.27 3.64 33.29
C PRO A 565 -75.49 4.72 32.51
N TRP A 566 -75.39 5.94 33.04
CA TRP A 566 -74.57 7.00 32.44
C TRP A 566 -73.12 6.97 32.93
N LEU A 567 -72.20 7.44 32.09
CA LEU A 567 -70.76 7.58 32.32
C LEU A 567 -70.27 8.89 31.68
N LEU A 568 -69.54 9.71 32.43
CA LEU A 568 -68.86 10.89 31.91
C LEU A 568 -67.46 10.52 31.43
N ARG A 569 -67.23 10.57 30.11
CA ARG A 569 -65.92 10.29 29.51
C ARG A 569 -65.18 11.58 29.18
N VAL A 570 -63.92 11.66 29.61
CA VAL A 570 -62.98 12.74 29.35
C VAL A 570 -61.99 12.29 28.28
N ASP A 571 -62.06 12.88 27.10
CA ASP A 571 -61.29 12.49 25.92
C ASP A 571 -60.15 13.50 25.70
N GLY A 572 -58.91 13.02 25.73
CA GLY A 572 -57.71 13.81 25.49
C GLY A 572 -57.22 13.73 24.05
N HIS A 573 -56.93 14.90 23.46
CA HIS A 573 -56.39 15.00 22.10
C HIS A 573 -55.11 15.83 22.04
N ALA A 574 -54.24 15.47 21.12
CA ALA A 574 -53.02 16.19 20.77
C ALA A 574 -53.08 16.64 19.30
N ASP A 575 -52.17 17.53 18.91
CA ASP A 575 -51.92 17.82 17.50
C ASP A 575 -50.80 16.93 16.96
N ARG A 576 -50.59 16.96 15.63
CA ARG A 576 -49.62 16.11 14.93
C ARG A 576 -48.15 16.48 15.15
N SER A 577 -47.85 17.59 15.82
CA SER A 577 -46.47 18.03 16.04
C SER A 577 -45.77 17.03 16.97
N PRO A 578 -44.58 16.50 16.60
CA PRO A 578 -43.88 15.55 17.46
C PRO A 578 -43.56 16.13 18.84
N ILE A 579 -43.96 15.43 19.91
CA ILE A 579 -43.65 15.87 21.28
C ILE A 579 -42.14 15.79 21.56
N ARG A 580 -41.60 16.86 22.15
CA ARG A 580 -40.22 16.91 22.67
C ARG A 580 -40.27 17.19 24.17
N SER A 581 -40.56 16.15 24.95
CA SER A 581 -40.62 16.20 26.40
C SER A 581 -39.78 15.07 26.99
N ASN A 582 -39.09 15.32 28.11
CA ASN A 582 -38.35 14.28 28.82
C ASN A 582 -39.26 13.37 29.67
N ARG A 583 -40.56 13.68 29.76
CA ARG A 583 -41.54 12.98 30.61
C ARG A 583 -42.55 12.13 29.85
N TYR A 584 -42.87 12.47 28.60
CA TYR A 584 -43.84 11.74 27.77
C TYR A 584 -43.21 11.42 26.43
N ALA A 585 -43.20 10.15 26.03
CA ALA A 585 -42.52 9.68 24.83
C ALA A 585 -43.35 9.92 23.56
N THR A 586 -44.68 10.00 23.68
CA THR A 586 -45.59 10.18 22.55
C THR A 586 -46.70 11.19 22.85
N ASN A 587 -47.28 11.76 21.80
CA ASN A 587 -48.48 12.61 21.90
C ASN A 587 -49.68 11.85 22.46
N TRP A 588 -49.76 10.54 22.20
CA TRP A 588 -50.74 9.65 22.81
C TRP A 588 -50.61 9.65 24.33
N GLU A 589 -49.40 9.42 24.87
CA GLU A 589 -49.12 9.45 26.31
C GLU A 589 -49.43 10.81 26.95
N LEU A 590 -49.03 11.92 26.31
CA LEU A 590 -49.34 13.26 26.81
C LEU A 590 -50.86 13.52 26.85
N SER A 591 -51.58 13.10 25.82
CA SER A 591 -53.04 13.27 25.76
C SER A 591 -53.76 12.41 26.82
N ALA A 592 -53.27 11.20 27.09
CA ALA A 592 -53.76 10.34 28.17
C ALA A 592 -53.51 10.93 29.54
N ALA A 593 -52.29 11.41 29.79
CA ALA A 593 -51.94 12.05 31.06
C ALA A 593 -52.82 13.29 31.34
N ARG A 594 -53.11 14.10 30.32
CA ARG A 594 -54.00 15.27 30.44
C ARG A 594 -55.45 14.89 30.72
N ALA A 595 -56.00 13.90 30.01
CA ALA A 595 -57.36 13.42 30.23
C ALA A 595 -57.53 12.86 31.66
N ILE A 596 -56.54 12.11 32.13
CA ILE A 596 -56.50 11.57 33.49
C ILE A 596 -56.41 12.71 34.53
N ALA A 597 -55.60 13.74 34.29
CA ALA A 597 -55.49 14.87 35.21
C ALA A 597 -56.83 15.62 35.38
N VAL A 598 -57.58 15.82 34.29
CA VAL A 598 -58.93 16.42 34.36
C VAL A 598 -59.92 15.47 35.05
N ALA A 599 -59.93 14.19 34.71
CA ALA A 599 -60.79 13.20 35.34
C ALA A 599 -60.56 13.11 36.86
N ASN A 600 -59.30 13.07 37.30
CA ASN A 600 -58.95 13.06 38.71
C ASN A 600 -59.44 14.32 39.42
N LEU A 601 -59.24 15.51 38.83
CA LEU A 601 -59.73 16.75 39.44
C LEU A 601 -61.27 16.80 39.53
N LEU A 602 -61.99 16.25 38.56
CA LEU A 602 -63.45 16.14 38.60
C LEU A 602 -63.92 15.21 39.73
N ILE A 603 -63.22 14.10 39.94
CA ILE A 603 -63.47 13.16 41.03
C ILE A 603 -63.15 13.81 42.38
N GLU A 604 -62.00 14.45 42.52
CA GLU A 604 -61.61 15.22 43.72
C GLU A 604 -62.63 16.31 44.05
N ALA A 605 -63.24 16.92 43.03
CA ALA A 605 -64.25 17.95 43.20
C ALA A 605 -65.68 17.42 43.41
N GLY A 606 -65.86 16.10 43.56
CA GLY A 606 -67.10 15.49 44.08
C GLY A 606 -67.84 14.54 43.14
N LEU A 607 -67.39 14.33 41.90
CA LEU A 607 -68.03 13.37 40.99
C LEU A 607 -67.67 11.92 41.38
N PRO A 608 -68.64 10.98 41.40
CA PRO A 608 -68.36 9.59 41.73
C PRO A 608 -67.34 8.97 40.76
N ALA A 609 -66.25 8.39 41.28
CA ALA A 609 -65.17 7.83 40.46
C ALA A 609 -65.66 6.73 39.49
N ASN A 610 -66.69 5.97 39.88
CA ASN A 610 -67.31 4.94 39.03
C ASN A 610 -68.19 5.51 37.89
N ARG A 611 -68.35 6.83 37.81
CA ARG A 611 -69.10 7.55 36.76
C ARG A 611 -68.20 8.43 35.91
N VAL A 612 -66.87 8.36 36.09
CA VAL A 612 -65.89 9.12 35.29
C VAL A 612 -64.93 8.15 34.61
N ALA A 613 -64.67 8.33 33.32
CA ALA A 613 -63.67 7.60 32.56
C ALA A 613 -62.78 8.57 31.77
N ALA A 614 -61.51 8.23 31.57
CA ALA A 614 -60.61 8.98 30.71
C ALA A 614 -60.24 8.15 29.48
N ALA A 615 -60.24 8.75 28.30
CA ALA A 615 -59.76 8.16 27.06
C ALA A 615 -58.80 9.12 26.35
N ALA A 616 -57.94 8.59 25.49
CA ALA A 616 -56.97 9.37 24.75
C ALA A 616 -56.87 8.91 23.31
N PHE A 617 -56.76 9.88 22.43
CA PHE A 617 -56.75 9.64 20.98
C PHE A 617 -55.50 10.20 20.29
N GLY A 618 -54.57 10.80 21.06
CA GLY A 618 -53.36 11.43 20.51
C GLY A 618 -53.71 12.42 19.39
N GLU A 619 -52.89 12.41 18.34
CA GLU A 619 -53.11 13.19 17.11
C GLU A 619 -54.11 12.57 16.12
N HIS A 620 -54.65 11.38 16.41
CA HIS A 620 -55.35 10.55 15.41
C HIS A 620 -56.82 10.95 15.16
N GLN A 621 -57.33 11.94 15.89
CA GLN A 621 -58.66 12.52 15.67
C GLN A 621 -58.58 14.05 15.62
N PRO A 622 -57.97 14.63 14.56
CA PRO A 622 -57.96 16.07 14.38
C PRO A 622 -59.36 16.57 14.04
N ILE A 623 -59.83 17.60 14.74
CA ILE A 623 -61.06 18.32 14.36
C ILE A 623 -60.81 19.30 13.22
N ASP A 624 -59.55 19.68 13.03
CA ASP A 624 -59.11 20.53 11.95
C ASP A 624 -57.89 19.90 11.27
N PRO A 625 -58.03 19.37 10.05
CA PRO A 625 -56.93 18.71 9.35
C PRO A 625 -55.90 19.69 8.76
N ALA A 626 -56.08 21.01 8.89
CA ALA A 626 -55.12 21.98 8.36
C ALA A 626 -53.77 21.95 9.10
N ASP A 627 -52.70 22.27 8.38
CA ASP A 627 -51.31 22.35 8.86
C ASP A 627 -50.98 23.79 9.34
N THR A 628 -51.86 24.41 10.14
CA THR A 628 -51.65 25.77 10.66
C THR A 628 -51.52 25.80 12.19
N PRO A 629 -50.82 26.79 12.77
CA PRO A 629 -50.74 26.94 14.23
C PRO A 629 -52.11 26.98 14.91
N GLU A 630 -53.10 27.61 14.28
CA GLU A 630 -54.47 27.69 14.78
C GLU A 630 -55.18 26.34 14.75
N ALA A 631 -54.96 25.54 13.70
CA ALA A 631 -55.48 24.18 13.61
C ALA A 631 -54.85 23.28 14.67
N TYR A 632 -53.55 23.42 14.94
CA TYR A 632 -52.87 22.69 16.00
C TYR A 632 -53.39 23.07 17.39
N ALA A 633 -53.59 24.35 17.67
CA ALA A 633 -54.19 24.80 18.93
C ALA A 633 -55.61 24.24 19.13
N ARG A 634 -56.41 24.18 18.06
CA ARG A 634 -57.75 23.55 18.09
C ARG A 634 -57.67 22.04 18.32
N ASN A 635 -56.72 21.35 17.71
CA ASN A 635 -56.58 19.90 17.84
C ASN A 635 -56.08 19.46 19.22
N ARG A 636 -55.29 20.31 19.91
CA ARG A 636 -54.96 20.15 21.34
C ARG A 636 -56.17 20.52 22.21
N ARG A 637 -57.03 19.55 22.54
CA ARG A 637 -58.23 19.79 23.34
C ARG A 637 -58.56 18.65 24.31
N ILE A 638 -59.42 18.96 25.28
CA ILE A 638 -60.11 17.99 26.13
C ILE A 638 -61.60 18.03 25.81
N GLU A 639 -62.21 16.89 25.51
CA GLU A 639 -63.65 16.77 25.30
C GLU A 639 -64.30 16.02 26.47
N LEU A 640 -65.42 16.51 27.01
CA LEU A 640 -66.24 15.75 27.97
C LEU A 640 -67.54 15.33 27.32
N ARG A 641 -67.89 14.05 27.41
CA ARG A 641 -69.12 13.49 26.84
C ARG A 641 -69.83 12.58 27.81
N LEU A 642 -71.16 12.59 27.78
CA LEU A 642 -72.00 11.62 28.50
C LEU A 642 -72.27 10.43 27.59
N THR A 643 -71.86 9.24 28.02
CA THR A 643 -72.08 7.98 27.31
C THR A 643 -72.86 7.02 28.21
N ASP A 644 -73.47 5.99 27.62
CA ASP A 644 -73.94 4.84 28.39
C ASP A 644 -72.76 4.00 28.88
N ARG A 645 -72.99 3.28 29.98
CA ARG A 645 -72.00 2.42 30.64
C ARG A 645 -71.84 1.09 29.92
#